data_AF-A0A1S8BCU8-F1
#
_entry.id   AF-A0A1S8BCU8-F1
#
_cell.length_a   1.000
_cell.length_b   1.000
_cell.length_c   1.000
_cell.angle_alpha   90.00
_cell.angle_beta   90.00
_cell.angle_gamma   90.00
#
_symmetry.space_group_name_H-M   'P 1'
#
loop_
_entity.id
_entity.type
_entity.pdbx_description
1 polymer ?
#
loop_
_entity_poly.entity_id
_entity_poly.type
_entity_poly.pdbx_seq_one_letter_code
_entity_poly.pdbx_strand_id
1 'polypeptide(L)'
;MAAAHQTETAIALLNKSAIAEFFKLFDVKNTQVSKLIAEVLDVFQACLRLLRGTEKQVESQQVSDDSQDYGTGFSLEDVEPTVLNGTSASPSSIDFLHDAVWQLVSSCFGADPAPDDALLMKVVETWVMIAHHLVCKGQRGWGNFLDSYHANSWRQLQDTEQTRRYTALFMAMVVDQDPHSYDENKGDIFWSWFMSLVERESTLKFQHRLTTSLINRDPGHPLFRNLPFLVDPRSSRVDIKLSEFRQRRLSLISSVLSNMRDDYEEAMRAGHNDLPGLRREYTGLIRQFMAAMKKNYLDLGQNSSTKGAYVEFIHNVVEFLQQHTHDICPVDPFFTDSSAFPLPATDPTYVVGRLKSYVPKLLEKKTLKQLVSFVQNVSERAAVDDEQEYLASQLRTATVGTPEQGDVRKPTLRQVLLCAIFPAYIEQAFNTTAGWILAKPLLQASRPILEELNYQRCQYSISDAGSVAVVDSLLSTMLDAVYSAAELLITHPGLLEQPHVLHILAPVFDAVAATVLPASHIHRRTGRAAGAVQRIDALRAFSLFVASGIVDPEGANAFSPYPANDPDPLAEEEEQMRGFAEARQLCARNLAEALGADHWLRQGDQYFLVRKNGRRAVRTAVGSLDEERESVVRAIEGFHAQLRLALWDGEEDLRAIRREGKKGRWPTRDGEVLVI
;
A
#
# COMPACT_ATOMS: atom_id res chain seq x y z
N MET A 1 -2.95 9.46 -65.51
CA MET A 1 -1.83 10.40 -65.80
C MET A 1 -2.04 11.81 -65.22
N ALA A 2 -3.16 12.50 -65.44
CA ALA A 2 -3.35 13.89 -64.95
C ALA A 2 -3.28 14.04 -63.41
N ALA A 3 -3.85 13.09 -62.64
CA ALA A 3 -3.81 13.12 -61.17
C ALA A 3 -2.39 12.89 -60.60
N ALA A 4 -1.62 11.98 -61.20
CA ALA A 4 -0.24 11.69 -60.80
C ALA A 4 0.69 12.91 -61.01
N HIS A 5 0.50 13.63 -62.13
CA HIS A 5 1.20 14.90 -62.35
C HIS A 5 0.81 15.99 -61.35
N GLN A 6 -0.46 16.07 -60.95
CA GLN A 6 -0.89 17.03 -59.93
C GLN A 6 -0.29 16.73 -58.55
N THR A 7 -0.16 15.46 -58.16
CA THR A 7 0.48 15.05 -56.89
C THR A 7 1.99 15.29 -56.88
N GLU A 8 2.71 14.98 -57.96
CA GLU A 8 4.15 15.27 -58.07
C GLU A 8 4.42 16.78 -58.04
N THR A 9 3.57 17.57 -58.71
CA THR A 9 3.68 19.03 -58.70
C THR A 9 3.41 19.61 -57.30
N ALA A 10 2.44 19.06 -56.57
CA ALA A 10 2.15 19.46 -55.19
C ALA A 10 3.33 19.15 -54.24
N ILE A 11 3.92 17.95 -54.33
CA ILE A 11 5.10 17.60 -53.52
C ILE A 11 6.30 18.48 -53.88
N ALA A 12 6.56 18.71 -55.18
CA ALA A 12 7.64 19.58 -55.64
C ALA A 12 7.45 21.04 -55.17
N LEU A 13 6.21 21.52 -55.13
CA LEU A 13 5.88 22.86 -54.63
C LEU A 13 6.07 22.95 -53.11
N LEU A 14 5.65 21.94 -52.35
CA LEU A 14 5.89 21.90 -50.90
C LEU A 14 7.38 21.84 -50.56
N ASN A 15 8.15 21.01 -51.26
CA ASN A 15 9.60 20.92 -51.07
C ASN A 15 10.31 22.26 -51.38
N LYS A 16 9.87 22.97 -52.43
CA LYS A 16 10.44 24.28 -52.82
C LYS A 16 9.94 25.46 -51.97
N SER A 17 8.81 25.32 -51.28
CA SER A 17 8.17 26.42 -50.54
C SER A 17 8.83 26.77 -49.20
N ALA A 18 9.86 26.03 -48.78
CA ALA A 18 10.48 26.13 -47.46
C ALA A 18 9.49 26.05 -46.28
N ILE A 19 8.27 25.54 -46.51
CA ILE A 19 7.19 25.57 -45.51
C ILE A 19 7.49 24.65 -44.31
N ALA A 20 8.36 23.66 -44.50
CA ALA A 20 8.89 22.80 -43.43
C ALA A 20 9.81 23.54 -42.45
N GLU A 21 10.42 24.66 -42.85
CA GLU A 21 11.28 25.48 -41.98
C GLU A 21 10.47 26.19 -40.88
N PHE A 22 9.15 26.37 -41.06
CA PHE A 22 8.28 26.94 -40.02
C PHE A 22 8.24 26.07 -38.75
N PHE A 23 8.52 24.77 -38.84
CA PHE A 23 8.58 23.90 -37.67
C PHE A 23 9.77 24.21 -36.77
N LYS A 24 10.88 24.74 -37.32
CA LYS A 24 12.03 25.18 -36.53
C LYS A 24 11.75 26.44 -35.70
N LEU A 25 10.68 27.17 -36.04
CA LEU A 25 10.23 28.35 -35.31
C LEU A 25 9.35 28.00 -34.10
N PHE A 26 9.13 26.71 -33.83
CA PHE A 26 8.31 26.27 -32.70
C PHE A 26 8.78 26.90 -31.38
N ASP A 27 7.89 27.68 -30.78
CA ASP A 27 8.03 28.21 -29.43
C ASP A 27 6.70 28.01 -28.70
N VAL A 28 6.76 27.28 -27.59
CA VAL A 28 5.62 26.96 -26.73
C VAL A 28 4.93 28.22 -26.22
N LYS A 29 5.68 29.30 -26.00
CA LYS A 29 5.15 30.56 -25.47
C LYS A 29 4.36 31.34 -26.52
N ASN A 30 4.56 31.03 -27.81
CA ASN A 30 3.93 31.74 -28.91
C ASN A 30 2.75 30.93 -29.48
N THR A 31 1.56 31.20 -28.94
CA THR A 31 0.32 30.54 -29.37
C THR A 31 -0.05 30.82 -30.83
N GLN A 32 0.35 31.95 -31.41
CA GLN A 32 0.11 32.25 -32.83
C GLN A 32 0.96 31.35 -33.73
N VAL A 33 2.23 31.14 -33.37
CA VAL A 33 3.11 30.23 -34.11
C VAL A 33 2.61 28.78 -34.00
N SER A 34 2.11 28.37 -32.83
CA SER A 34 1.51 27.05 -32.64
C SER A 34 0.27 26.84 -33.54
N LYS A 35 -0.57 27.86 -33.71
CA LYS A 35 -1.72 27.80 -34.64
C LYS A 35 -1.27 27.71 -36.10
N LEU A 36 -0.27 28.50 -36.50
CA LEU A 36 0.29 28.45 -37.84
C LEU A 36 0.90 27.08 -38.14
N ILE A 37 1.66 26.51 -37.20
CA ILE A 37 2.20 25.14 -37.31
C ILE A 37 1.07 24.13 -37.48
N ALA A 38 -0.03 24.26 -36.72
CA ALA A 38 -1.19 23.39 -36.86
C ALA A 38 -1.87 23.48 -38.24
N GLU A 39 -1.91 24.67 -38.85
CA GLU A 39 -2.42 24.86 -40.23
C GLU A 39 -1.47 24.27 -41.28
N VAL A 40 -0.15 24.43 -41.09
CA VAL A 40 0.86 23.82 -41.98
C VAL A 40 0.78 22.29 -41.90
N LEU A 41 0.57 21.73 -40.71
CA LEU A 41 0.33 20.30 -40.55
C LEU A 41 -0.94 19.85 -41.30
N ASP A 42 -2.02 20.63 -41.31
CA ASP A 42 -3.24 20.30 -42.09
C ASP A 42 -2.94 20.20 -43.59
N VAL A 43 -2.11 21.12 -44.12
CA VAL A 43 -1.69 21.08 -45.53
C VAL A 43 -0.89 19.81 -45.83
N PHE A 44 0.02 19.42 -44.93
CA PHE A 44 0.79 18.19 -45.08
C PHE A 44 -0.07 16.93 -44.96
N GLN A 45 -0.99 16.89 -44.01
CA GLN A 45 -1.94 15.79 -43.90
C GLN A 45 -2.84 15.69 -45.15
N ALA A 46 -3.30 16.81 -45.70
CA ALA A 46 -4.07 16.82 -46.94
C ALA A 46 -3.26 16.26 -48.12
N CYS A 47 -1.98 16.63 -48.23
CA CYS A 47 -1.06 16.07 -49.21
C CYS A 47 -0.90 14.54 -49.04
N LEU A 48 -0.65 14.06 -47.83
CA LEU A 48 -0.52 12.62 -47.53
C LEU A 48 -1.81 11.84 -47.85
N ARG A 49 -2.99 12.42 -47.60
CA ARG A 49 -4.29 11.83 -47.99
C ARG A 49 -4.45 11.72 -49.51
N LEU A 50 -4.01 12.74 -50.27
CA LEU A 50 -4.03 12.71 -51.74
C LEU A 50 -3.11 11.63 -52.31
N LEU A 51 -1.91 11.46 -51.74
CA LEU A 51 -0.99 10.40 -52.14
C LEU A 51 -1.60 9.01 -51.91
N ARG A 52 -2.21 8.80 -50.73
CA ARG A 52 -2.91 7.55 -50.39
C ARG A 52 -4.09 7.26 -51.34
N GLY A 53 -4.85 8.29 -51.71
CA GLY A 53 -6.00 8.15 -52.63
C GLY A 53 -5.59 7.73 -54.04
N THR A 54 -4.44 8.23 -54.51
CA THR A 54 -3.89 7.91 -55.83
C THR A 54 -3.40 6.46 -55.90
N GLU A 55 -2.83 5.94 -54.81
CA GLU A 55 -2.30 4.56 -54.72
C GLU A 55 -3.38 3.49 -54.75
N LYS A 56 -4.46 3.66 -53.96
CA LYS A 56 -5.61 2.73 -53.97
C LYS A 56 -6.27 2.62 -55.35
N GLN A 57 -6.14 3.65 -56.19
CA GLN A 57 -6.69 3.66 -57.55
C GLN A 57 -5.81 2.90 -58.55
N VAL A 58 -4.49 2.83 -58.33
CA VAL A 58 -3.54 2.09 -59.19
C VAL A 58 -3.59 0.59 -58.90
N GLU A 59 -3.65 0.17 -57.63
CA GLU A 59 -3.82 -1.26 -57.26
C GLU A 59 -5.14 -1.84 -57.77
N SER A 60 -6.22 -1.06 -57.74
CA SER A 60 -7.53 -1.47 -58.28
C SER A 60 -7.52 -1.63 -59.81
N GLN A 61 -6.63 -0.94 -60.52
CA GLN A 61 -6.48 -1.04 -61.98
C GLN A 61 -5.53 -2.14 -62.44
N GLN A 62 -4.69 -2.70 -61.56
CA GLN A 62 -3.77 -3.81 -61.90
C GLN A 62 -4.39 -5.21 -61.76
N VAL A 63 -5.64 -5.34 -61.30
CA VAL A 63 -6.32 -6.64 -61.11
C VAL A 63 -7.28 -6.99 -62.26
N SER A 64 -7.33 -6.20 -63.34
CA SER A 64 -8.13 -6.48 -64.53
C SER A 64 -7.24 -6.51 -65.77
N ASP A 65 -7.21 -7.67 -66.45
CA ASP A 65 -6.40 -8.05 -67.62
C ASP A 65 -4.92 -8.34 -67.27
N ASP A 66 -4.38 -9.55 -67.38
CA ASP A 66 -4.54 -10.49 -68.49
C ASP A 66 -4.19 -11.94 -68.12
N SER A 67 -4.74 -12.81 -68.96
CA SER A 67 -4.61 -14.27 -68.99
C SER A 67 -3.23 -14.77 -69.49
N GLN A 68 -2.92 -16.01 -69.06
CA GLN A 68 -2.13 -17.06 -69.74
C GLN A 68 -0.58 -17.06 -69.74
N ASP A 69 -0.07 -18.15 -69.13
CA ASP A 69 0.78 -19.22 -69.71
C ASP A 69 2.11 -18.86 -70.42
N TYR A 70 3.24 -19.30 -69.85
CA TYR A 70 4.28 -20.07 -70.56
C TYR A 70 5.29 -20.66 -69.56
N GLY A 71 5.52 -21.97 -69.69
CA GLY A 71 6.49 -22.71 -68.90
C GLY A 71 7.95 -22.56 -69.36
N THR A 72 8.81 -23.10 -68.50
CA THR A 72 10.12 -23.73 -68.78
C THR A 72 11.21 -22.90 -69.47
N GLY A 73 12.30 -22.65 -68.73
CA GLY A 73 13.63 -22.53 -69.33
C GLY A 73 14.68 -21.83 -68.47
N PHE A 74 15.76 -22.58 -68.15
CA PHE A 74 17.11 -22.13 -67.76
C PHE A 74 17.31 -21.62 -66.31
N SER A 75 18.44 -21.83 -65.65
CA SER A 75 19.57 -22.76 -65.78
C SER A 75 20.38 -22.55 -64.49
N LEU A 76 20.73 -23.63 -63.80
CA LEU A 76 21.58 -23.60 -62.62
C LEU A 76 23.03 -23.67 -63.07
N GLU A 77 23.69 -22.53 -63.27
CA GLU A 77 25.15 -22.31 -63.22
C GLU A 77 25.44 -20.91 -63.76
N ASP A 78 25.70 -19.96 -62.84
CA ASP A 78 26.85 -19.05 -62.92
C ASP A 78 26.93 -18.26 -61.61
N VAL A 79 27.91 -18.63 -60.80
CA VAL A 79 28.34 -17.91 -59.59
C VAL A 79 29.49 -17.01 -60.01
N GLU A 80 29.26 -15.69 -60.00
CA GLU A 80 30.32 -14.71 -59.73
C GLU A 80 29.82 -13.68 -58.69
N PRO A 81 30.66 -13.32 -57.70
CA PRO A 81 30.26 -12.46 -56.59
C PRO A 81 30.19 -11.02 -57.07
N THR A 82 29.01 -10.60 -57.52
CA THR A 82 28.78 -9.20 -57.84
C THR A 82 28.78 -8.41 -56.54
N VAL A 83 29.79 -7.54 -56.43
CA VAL A 83 29.89 -6.39 -55.53
C VAL A 83 28.50 -5.90 -55.14
N LEU A 84 28.26 -5.80 -53.83
CA LEU A 84 27.12 -5.10 -53.23
C LEU A 84 27.05 -3.68 -53.78
N ASN A 85 26.40 -3.53 -54.94
CA ASN A 85 25.86 -2.28 -55.39
C ASN A 85 24.83 -1.91 -54.34
N GLY A 86 25.20 -0.99 -53.45
CA GLY A 86 24.25 -0.21 -52.71
C GLY A 86 23.29 0.38 -53.75
N THR A 87 22.11 -0.21 -53.84
CA THR A 87 20.94 0.46 -54.38
C THR A 87 20.85 1.76 -53.62
N SER A 88 21.33 2.83 -54.27
CA SER A 88 20.96 4.20 -53.95
C SER A 88 19.44 4.22 -53.96
N ALA A 89 18.84 4.08 -52.79
CA ALA A 89 17.41 4.23 -52.62
C ALA A 89 17.05 5.56 -53.26
N SER A 90 16.20 5.52 -54.29
CA SER A 90 15.58 6.73 -54.82
C SER A 90 15.05 7.52 -53.61
N PRO A 91 15.52 8.76 -53.37
CA PRO A 91 15.11 9.51 -52.18
C PRO A 91 13.59 9.53 -52.14
N SER A 92 13.01 9.15 -51.01
CA SER A 92 11.56 9.14 -50.92
C SER A 92 11.09 10.57 -51.14
N SER A 93 10.02 10.73 -51.92
CA SER A 93 9.48 12.05 -52.26
C SER A 93 9.11 12.88 -51.02
N ILE A 94 9.04 12.26 -49.84
CA ILE A 94 8.65 12.86 -48.57
C ILE A 94 9.76 12.84 -47.49
N ASP A 95 11.02 12.51 -47.81
CA ASP A 95 12.12 12.50 -46.83
C ASP A 95 12.28 13.86 -46.12
N PHE A 96 12.07 14.97 -46.84
CA PHE A 96 12.10 16.31 -46.28
C PHE A 96 11.01 16.57 -45.23
N LEU A 97 9.85 15.91 -45.36
CA LEU A 97 8.75 16.01 -44.40
C LEU A 97 9.03 15.15 -43.16
N HIS A 98 9.58 13.97 -43.37
CA HIS A 98 9.90 13.05 -42.30
C HIS A 98 10.83 13.68 -41.25
N ASP A 99 11.95 14.25 -41.68
CA ASP A 99 12.92 14.83 -40.75
C ASP A 99 12.40 16.10 -40.08
N ALA A 100 11.70 16.96 -40.83
CA ALA A 100 11.13 18.19 -40.30
C ALA A 100 10.02 17.92 -39.27
N VAL A 101 9.13 16.97 -39.54
CA VAL A 101 8.07 16.58 -38.59
C VAL A 101 8.68 15.84 -37.40
N TRP A 102 9.69 15.00 -37.57
CA TRP A 102 10.36 14.35 -36.43
C TRP A 102 11.01 15.39 -35.50
N GLN A 103 11.68 16.41 -36.04
CA GLN A 103 12.22 17.51 -35.24
C GLN A 103 11.11 18.23 -34.47
N LEU A 104 9.96 18.49 -35.11
CA LEU A 104 8.80 19.08 -34.45
C LEU A 104 8.25 18.18 -33.33
N VAL A 105 8.09 16.87 -33.58
CA VAL A 105 7.66 15.89 -32.57
C VAL A 105 8.62 15.95 -31.38
N SER A 106 9.93 15.84 -31.63
CA SER A 106 10.95 15.89 -30.58
C SER A 106 10.89 17.20 -29.78
N SER A 107 10.74 18.35 -30.45
CA SER A 107 10.61 19.66 -29.78
C SER A 107 9.31 19.80 -28.99
N CYS A 108 8.17 19.39 -29.53
CA CYS A 108 6.87 19.44 -28.84
C CYS A 108 6.85 18.54 -27.61
N PHE A 109 7.40 17.33 -27.73
CA PHE A 109 7.40 16.35 -26.65
C PHE A 109 8.56 16.51 -25.66
N GLY A 110 9.63 17.24 -26.01
CA GLY A 110 10.72 17.63 -25.10
C GLY A 110 10.56 19.00 -24.41
N ALA A 111 9.50 19.75 -24.73
CA ALA A 111 9.27 21.09 -24.20
C ALA A 111 8.89 21.13 -22.70
N ASP A 112 9.32 22.20 -22.01
CA ASP A 112 8.92 22.56 -20.63
C ASP A 112 8.55 24.06 -20.62
N PRO A 113 7.28 24.46 -20.86
CA PRO A 113 6.02 23.76 -20.55
C PRO A 113 5.38 22.93 -21.69
N ALA A 114 4.32 22.18 -21.35
CA ALA A 114 3.58 21.36 -22.32
C ALA A 114 2.86 22.24 -23.37
N PRO A 115 2.96 21.90 -24.68
CA PRO A 115 2.23 22.60 -25.74
C PRO A 115 0.72 22.36 -25.68
N ASP A 116 -0.03 23.14 -26.45
CA ASP A 116 -1.48 23.00 -26.57
C ASP A 116 -1.88 21.60 -27.05
N ASP A 117 -2.98 21.09 -26.49
CA ASP A 117 -3.44 19.73 -26.74
C ASP A 117 -3.86 19.51 -28.20
N ALA A 118 -4.43 20.52 -28.86
CA ALA A 118 -4.82 20.41 -30.25
C ALA A 118 -3.58 20.27 -31.16
N LEU A 119 -2.51 21.00 -30.86
CA LEU A 119 -1.24 20.87 -31.57
C LEU A 119 -0.62 19.48 -31.34
N LEU A 120 -0.54 19.02 -30.09
CA LEU A 120 0.04 17.70 -29.78
C LEU A 120 -0.70 16.59 -30.51
N MET A 121 -2.04 16.58 -30.51
CA MET A 121 -2.83 15.58 -31.26
C MET A 121 -2.52 15.60 -32.76
N LYS A 122 -2.46 16.80 -33.38
CA LYS A 122 -2.13 16.93 -34.81
C LYS A 122 -0.73 16.46 -35.14
N VAL A 123 0.25 16.76 -34.28
CA VAL A 123 1.63 16.31 -34.44
C VAL A 123 1.71 14.78 -34.43
N VAL A 124 1.05 14.12 -33.48
CA VAL A 124 1.02 12.65 -33.44
C VAL A 124 0.30 12.08 -34.67
N GLU A 125 -0.85 12.62 -35.06
CA GLU A 125 -1.59 12.16 -36.24
C GLU A 125 -0.73 12.26 -37.51
N THR A 126 -0.08 13.41 -37.71
CA THR A 126 0.76 13.66 -38.89
C THR A 126 1.95 12.71 -38.92
N TRP A 127 2.58 12.48 -37.76
CA TRP A 127 3.68 11.54 -37.64
C TRP A 127 3.28 10.10 -38.00
N VAL A 128 2.13 9.63 -37.51
CA VAL A 128 1.60 8.31 -37.85
C VAL A 128 1.27 8.20 -39.34
N MET A 129 0.74 9.26 -39.97
CA MET A 129 0.45 9.27 -41.40
C MET A 129 1.72 9.18 -42.25
N ILE A 130 2.81 9.86 -41.84
CA ILE A 130 4.13 9.75 -42.49
C ILE A 130 4.68 8.34 -42.33
N ALA A 131 4.66 7.79 -41.10
CA ALA A 131 5.13 6.45 -40.82
C ALA A 131 4.40 5.41 -41.68
N HIS A 132 3.06 5.45 -41.69
CA HIS A 132 2.24 4.57 -42.51
C HIS A 132 2.59 4.68 -44.01
N HIS A 133 2.76 5.90 -44.55
CA HIS A 133 3.13 6.04 -45.96
C HIS A 133 4.50 5.40 -46.28
N LEU A 134 5.51 5.62 -45.44
CA LEU A 134 6.85 5.05 -45.62
C LEU A 134 6.83 3.52 -45.50
N VAL A 135 6.00 2.97 -44.62
CA VAL A 135 5.80 1.52 -44.47
C VAL A 135 5.10 0.93 -45.69
N CYS A 136 4.00 1.55 -46.17
CA CYS A 136 3.32 1.09 -47.39
C CYS A 136 4.21 1.11 -48.63
N LYS A 137 5.21 2.01 -48.69
CA LYS A 137 6.20 2.06 -49.77
C LYS A 137 7.34 1.05 -49.61
N GLY A 138 7.36 0.25 -48.55
CA GLY A 138 8.44 -0.68 -48.25
C GLY A 138 9.78 -0.01 -47.95
N GLN A 139 9.78 1.29 -47.67
CA GLN A 139 11.01 2.06 -47.42
C GLN A 139 11.48 1.93 -45.97
N ARG A 140 10.56 1.63 -45.04
CA ARG A 140 10.81 1.38 -43.61
C ARG A 140 9.83 0.34 -43.08
N GLY A 141 10.16 -0.33 -41.98
CA GLY A 141 9.21 -1.16 -41.23
C GLY A 141 8.62 -0.41 -40.04
N TRP A 142 7.56 -0.95 -39.42
CA TRP A 142 7.00 -0.38 -38.19
C TRP A 142 8.00 -0.38 -37.02
N GLY A 143 8.92 -1.34 -36.98
CA GLY A 143 10.03 -1.36 -36.02
C GLY A 143 10.86 -0.07 -36.03
N ASN A 144 11.02 0.61 -37.17
CA ASN A 144 11.75 1.88 -37.25
C ASN A 144 11.12 3.02 -36.42
N PHE A 145 9.81 2.92 -36.14
CA PHE A 145 9.04 3.93 -35.42
C PHE A 145 8.65 3.50 -34.00
N LEU A 146 8.70 2.19 -33.71
CA LEU A 146 8.27 1.60 -32.44
C LEU A 146 9.44 1.12 -31.56
N ASP A 147 10.56 0.70 -32.15
CA ASP A 147 11.66 0.05 -31.45
C ASP A 147 12.60 1.06 -30.77
N SER A 148 13.23 0.65 -29.68
CA SER A 148 14.14 1.48 -28.89
C SER A 148 15.47 1.79 -29.59
N TYR A 149 15.81 1.18 -30.73
CA TYR A 149 17.14 1.35 -31.34
C TYR A 149 17.21 2.39 -32.46
N HIS A 150 16.07 2.86 -32.98
CA HIS A 150 16.05 3.82 -34.10
C HIS A 150 15.91 5.26 -33.62
N ALA A 151 16.72 6.17 -34.17
CA ALA A 151 16.78 7.58 -33.79
C ALA A 151 15.45 8.34 -33.95
N ASN A 152 14.57 7.86 -34.85
CA ASN A 152 13.27 8.46 -35.13
C ASN A 152 12.11 7.64 -34.55
N SER A 153 12.39 6.82 -33.55
CA SER A 153 11.39 6.03 -32.86
C SER A 153 10.70 6.84 -31.78
N TRP A 154 9.39 6.58 -31.59
CA TRP A 154 8.63 7.16 -30.48
C TRP A 154 9.28 6.88 -29.11
N ARG A 155 9.95 5.74 -28.95
CA ARG A 155 10.63 5.37 -27.69
C ARG A 155 11.90 6.17 -27.40
N GLN A 156 12.45 6.88 -28.39
CA GLN A 156 13.60 7.77 -28.22
C GLN A 156 13.20 9.18 -27.75
N LEU A 157 11.90 9.48 -27.68
CA LEU A 157 11.44 10.75 -27.13
C LEU A 157 11.82 10.88 -25.65
N GLN A 158 12.08 12.11 -25.23
CA GLN A 158 12.35 12.41 -23.83
C GLN A 158 11.16 11.99 -22.95
N ASP A 159 11.47 11.42 -21.79
CA ASP A 159 10.48 10.97 -20.81
C ASP A 159 9.84 12.18 -20.09
N THR A 160 8.90 12.83 -20.77
CA THR A 160 8.11 13.97 -20.27
C THR A 160 6.67 13.55 -19.99
N GLU A 161 5.93 14.40 -19.27
CA GLU A 161 4.52 14.12 -18.97
C GLU A 161 3.66 14.03 -20.23
N GLN A 162 3.90 14.89 -21.23
CA GLN A 162 3.23 14.83 -22.52
C GLN A 162 3.56 13.54 -23.27
N THR A 163 4.83 13.08 -23.30
CA THR A 163 5.19 11.81 -23.94
C THR A 163 4.40 10.66 -23.30
N ARG A 164 4.39 10.56 -21.97
CA ARG A 164 3.64 9.52 -21.24
C ARG A 164 2.12 9.56 -21.56
N ARG A 165 1.51 10.75 -21.58
CA ARG A 165 0.07 10.93 -21.84
C ARG A 165 -0.33 10.55 -23.27
N TYR A 166 0.53 10.81 -24.26
CA TYR A 166 0.21 10.65 -25.68
C TYR A 166 0.74 9.35 -26.31
N THR A 167 1.63 8.60 -25.65
CA THR A 167 2.06 7.27 -26.14
C THR A 167 0.89 6.35 -26.43
N ALA A 168 -0.14 6.33 -25.57
CA ALA A 168 -1.33 5.51 -25.80
C ALA A 168 -2.10 5.94 -27.07
N LEU A 169 -2.14 7.24 -27.39
CA LEU A 169 -2.76 7.74 -28.61
C LEU A 169 -1.96 7.32 -29.84
N PHE A 170 -0.64 7.49 -29.80
CA PHE A 170 0.24 7.07 -30.88
C PHE A 170 0.06 5.58 -31.19
N MET A 171 0.13 4.71 -30.18
CA MET A 171 -0.05 3.27 -30.34
C MET A 171 -1.44 2.92 -30.88
N ALA A 172 -2.50 3.58 -30.41
CA ALA A 172 -3.87 3.35 -30.91
C ALA A 172 -3.97 3.67 -32.41
N MET A 173 -3.40 4.81 -32.84
CA MET A 173 -3.42 5.21 -34.24
C MET A 173 -2.58 4.29 -35.14
N VAL A 174 -1.45 3.77 -34.64
CA VAL A 174 -0.67 2.76 -35.37
C VAL A 174 -1.51 1.50 -35.61
N VAL A 175 -2.12 0.96 -34.55
CA VAL A 175 -3.00 -0.24 -34.63
C VAL A 175 -4.21 0.00 -35.54
N ASP A 176 -4.79 1.20 -35.53
CA ASP A 176 -5.97 1.52 -36.35
C ASP A 176 -5.64 1.67 -37.84
N GLN A 177 -4.45 2.18 -38.19
CA GLN A 177 -4.08 2.49 -39.58
C GLN A 177 -3.66 1.26 -40.39
N ASP A 178 -2.92 0.33 -39.79
CA ASP A 178 -2.41 -0.85 -40.49
C ASP A 178 -2.55 -2.13 -39.64
N PRO A 179 -3.28 -3.15 -40.11
CA PRO A 179 -3.34 -4.47 -39.48
C PRO A 179 -1.97 -5.10 -39.21
N HIS A 180 -1.02 -5.01 -40.16
CA HIS A 180 0.27 -5.69 -40.06
C HIS A 180 1.16 -5.09 -38.96
N SER A 181 0.92 -3.82 -38.62
CA SER A 181 1.61 -3.15 -37.52
C SER A 181 1.44 -3.88 -36.19
N TYR A 182 0.24 -4.43 -35.95
CA TYR A 182 -0.07 -5.17 -34.74
C TYR A 182 0.60 -6.54 -34.75
N ASP A 183 0.53 -7.28 -35.85
CA ASP A 183 1.06 -8.65 -35.91
C ASP A 183 2.59 -8.69 -35.74
N GLU A 184 3.31 -7.74 -36.35
CA GLU A 184 4.77 -7.64 -36.24
C GLU A 184 5.25 -7.12 -34.87
N ASN A 185 4.46 -6.27 -34.21
CA ASN A 185 4.88 -5.55 -33.00
C ASN A 185 3.96 -5.81 -31.80
N LYS A 186 3.23 -6.94 -31.82
CA LYS A 186 2.18 -7.29 -30.84
C LYS A 186 2.68 -7.18 -29.41
N GLY A 187 3.84 -7.76 -29.14
CA GLY A 187 4.48 -7.76 -27.82
C GLY A 187 4.69 -6.33 -27.31
N ASP A 188 5.28 -5.45 -28.11
CA ASP A 188 5.63 -4.08 -27.73
C ASP A 188 4.41 -3.16 -27.53
N ILE A 189 3.38 -3.33 -28.36
CA ILE A 189 2.14 -2.57 -28.24
C ILE A 189 1.37 -3.03 -27.01
N PHE A 190 1.24 -4.35 -26.83
CA PHE A 190 0.59 -4.94 -25.66
C PHE A 190 1.31 -4.55 -24.37
N TRP A 191 2.64 -4.60 -24.40
CA TRP A 191 3.51 -4.15 -23.33
C TRP A 191 3.19 -2.71 -22.91
N SER A 192 3.18 -1.81 -23.89
CA SER A 192 2.92 -0.37 -23.67
C SER A 192 1.50 -0.16 -23.12
N TRP A 193 0.51 -0.89 -23.62
CA TRP A 193 -0.86 -0.87 -23.11
C TRP A 193 -0.93 -1.33 -21.66
N PHE A 194 -0.35 -2.49 -21.33
CA PHE A 194 -0.40 -3.08 -20.00
C PHE A 194 0.27 -2.17 -18.96
N MET A 195 1.43 -1.59 -19.27
CA MET A 195 2.09 -0.61 -18.39
C MET A 195 1.24 0.65 -18.20
N SER A 196 0.53 1.10 -19.25
CA SER A 196 -0.32 2.30 -19.15
C SER A 196 -1.50 2.12 -18.19
N LEU A 197 -1.88 0.88 -17.86
CA LEU A 197 -2.97 0.59 -16.92
C LEU A 197 -2.64 0.94 -15.48
N VAL A 198 -1.38 1.20 -15.11
CA VAL A 198 -0.93 1.61 -13.76
C VAL A 198 -0.45 3.06 -13.69
N GLU A 199 -0.74 3.86 -14.71
CA GLU A 199 -0.48 5.30 -14.70
C GLU A 199 -1.23 6.09 -13.61
N ARG A 200 -0.78 7.30 -13.30
CA ARG A 200 -1.47 8.16 -12.32
C ARG A 200 -2.80 8.63 -12.90
N GLU A 201 -3.79 8.88 -12.05
CA GLU A 201 -5.10 9.38 -12.51
C GLU A 201 -4.97 10.68 -13.32
N SER A 202 -4.04 11.56 -12.93
CA SER A 202 -3.75 12.81 -13.63
C SER A 202 -3.07 12.63 -15.00
N THR A 203 -2.47 11.47 -15.27
CA THR A 203 -1.82 11.17 -16.57
C THR A 203 -2.72 10.34 -17.50
N LEU A 204 -3.89 9.90 -17.04
CA LEU A 204 -4.85 9.19 -17.88
C LEU A 204 -5.49 10.13 -18.91
N LYS A 205 -5.29 9.81 -20.19
CA LYS A 205 -5.80 10.58 -21.32
C LYS A 205 -6.31 9.72 -22.47
N PHE A 206 -5.47 8.87 -23.07
CA PHE A 206 -5.82 8.12 -24.29
C PHE A 206 -5.77 6.59 -24.15
N GLN A 207 -5.59 6.07 -22.92
CA GLN A 207 -5.55 4.64 -22.63
C GLN A 207 -6.85 3.93 -23.06
N HIS A 208 -8.00 4.61 -22.95
CA HIS A 208 -9.28 4.12 -23.45
C HIS A 208 -9.26 3.83 -24.96
N ARG A 209 -8.65 4.71 -25.77
CA ARG A 209 -8.53 4.51 -27.22
C ARG A 209 -7.66 3.30 -27.55
N LEU A 210 -6.50 3.19 -26.91
CA LEU A 210 -5.62 2.03 -27.12
C LEU A 210 -6.31 0.72 -26.73
N THR A 211 -7.03 0.71 -25.61
CA THR A 211 -7.81 -0.46 -25.17
C THR A 211 -8.89 -0.82 -26.20
N THR A 212 -9.63 0.18 -26.70
CA THR A 212 -10.62 0.01 -27.77
C THR A 212 -10.01 -0.56 -29.06
N SER A 213 -8.88 -0.01 -29.51
CA SER A 213 -8.20 -0.47 -30.73
C SER A 213 -7.71 -1.91 -30.59
N LEU A 214 -7.14 -2.28 -29.45
CA LEU A 214 -6.63 -3.64 -29.21
C LEU A 214 -7.72 -4.70 -29.15
N ILE A 215 -8.79 -4.45 -28.38
CA ILE A 215 -9.90 -5.42 -28.24
C ILE A 215 -10.59 -5.65 -29.59
N ASN A 216 -10.77 -4.59 -30.38
CA ASN A 216 -11.39 -4.70 -31.69
C ASN A 216 -10.45 -5.33 -32.75
N ARG A 217 -9.12 -5.24 -32.55
CA ARG A 217 -8.11 -5.80 -33.46
C ARG A 217 -7.92 -7.30 -33.25
N ASP A 218 -7.80 -7.74 -32.01
CA ASP A 218 -7.58 -9.15 -31.64
C ASP A 218 -8.57 -9.58 -30.55
N PRO A 219 -9.87 -9.73 -30.88
CA PRO A 219 -10.88 -10.14 -29.90
C PRO A 219 -10.65 -11.57 -29.37
N GLY A 220 -9.83 -12.37 -30.05
CA GLY A 220 -9.49 -13.75 -29.66
C GLY A 220 -8.36 -13.86 -28.64
N HIS A 221 -7.68 -12.75 -28.33
CA HIS A 221 -6.56 -12.74 -27.38
C HIS A 221 -6.98 -13.31 -26.01
N PRO A 222 -6.24 -14.28 -25.42
CA PRO A 222 -6.63 -14.90 -24.15
C PRO A 222 -6.85 -13.88 -23.02
N LEU A 223 -6.02 -12.85 -22.97
CA LEU A 223 -6.07 -11.79 -21.96
C LEU A 223 -7.25 -10.80 -22.13
N PHE A 224 -7.97 -10.82 -23.24
CA PHE A 224 -9.14 -9.96 -23.48
C PHE A 224 -10.48 -10.68 -23.25
N ARG A 225 -10.46 -11.85 -22.60
CA ARG A 225 -11.68 -12.55 -22.19
C ARG A 225 -12.36 -11.80 -21.04
N ASN A 226 -13.70 -11.78 -21.01
CA ASN A 226 -14.50 -11.27 -19.89
C ASN A 226 -14.12 -9.85 -19.41
N LEU A 227 -13.67 -8.97 -20.31
CA LEU A 227 -13.33 -7.60 -19.93
C LEU A 227 -14.58 -6.82 -19.48
N PRO A 228 -14.43 -5.82 -18.58
CA PRO A 228 -15.55 -5.10 -18.00
C PRO A 228 -16.08 -4.03 -18.97
N PHE A 229 -16.18 -4.29 -20.27
CA PHE A 229 -16.68 -3.34 -21.26
C PHE A 229 -17.83 -3.96 -22.06
N LEU A 230 -18.81 -3.13 -22.40
CA LEU A 230 -19.96 -3.59 -23.18
C LEU A 230 -19.59 -3.62 -24.66
N VAL A 231 -19.92 -4.73 -25.32
CA VAL A 231 -19.87 -4.83 -26.78
C VAL A 231 -21.17 -4.25 -27.33
N ASP A 232 -21.08 -3.36 -28.31
CA ASP A 232 -22.26 -2.88 -29.01
C ASP A 232 -22.90 -4.03 -29.81
N PRO A 233 -24.16 -4.42 -29.51
CA PRO A 233 -24.84 -5.52 -30.20
C PRO A 233 -25.00 -5.32 -31.71
N ARG A 234 -24.91 -4.08 -32.20
CA ARG A 234 -25.13 -3.76 -33.62
C ARG A 234 -23.86 -3.85 -34.45
N SER A 235 -22.76 -3.36 -33.90
CA SER A 235 -21.46 -3.33 -34.60
C SER A 235 -20.55 -4.49 -34.22
N SER A 236 -20.88 -5.25 -33.15
CA SER A 236 -20.00 -6.25 -32.53
C SER A 236 -18.63 -5.68 -32.15
N ARG A 237 -18.57 -4.37 -31.89
CA ARG A 237 -17.36 -3.64 -31.51
C ARG A 237 -17.52 -3.03 -30.13
N VAL A 238 -16.38 -2.85 -29.48
CA VAL A 238 -16.29 -2.14 -28.21
C VAL A 238 -15.92 -0.69 -28.49
N ASP A 239 -16.56 0.26 -27.82
CA ASP A 239 -16.21 1.69 -27.84
C ASP A 239 -16.14 2.24 -26.41
N ILE A 240 -14.93 2.31 -25.87
CA ILE A 240 -14.67 2.71 -24.48
C ILE A 240 -14.46 4.22 -24.41
N LYS A 241 -15.25 4.91 -23.58
CA LYS A 241 -15.03 6.34 -23.27
C LYS A 241 -14.02 6.52 -22.14
N LEU A 242 -13.34 7.67 -22.09
CA LEU A 242 -12.38 7.97 -21.02
C LEU A 242 -12.99 7.85 -19.61
N SER A 243 -14.23 8.32 -19.42
CA SER A 243 -14.93 8.23 -18.13
C SER A 243 -15.21 6.78 -17.72
N GLU A 244 -15.62 5.95 -18.67
CA GLU A 244 -15.86 4.51 -18.46
C GLU A 244 -14.56 3.79 -18.14
N PHE A 245 -13.48 4.08 -18.88
CA PHE A 245 -12.17 3.52 -18.61
C PHE A 245 -11.71 3.84 -17.18
N ARG A 246 -11.81 5.10 -16.73
CA ARG A 246 -11.44 5.50 -15.36
C ARG A 246 -12.24 4.73 -14.31
N GLN A 247 -13.55 4.62 -14.48
CA GLN A 247 -14.43 3.93 -13.54
C GLN A 247 -14.15 2.43 -13.47
N ARG A 248 -13.87 1.78 -14.61
CA ARG A 248 -13.73 0.32 -14.72
C ARG A 248 -12.29 -0.17 -14.72
N ARG A 249 -11.33 0.73 -14.52
CA ARG A 249 -9.89 0.47 -14.61
C ARG A 249 -9.42 -0.65 -13.67
N LEU A 250 -9.82 -0.62 -12.40
CA LEU A 250 -9.44 -1.67 -11.43
C LEU A 250 -10.01 -3.03 -11.85
N SER A 251 -11.28 -3.07 -12.27
CA SER A 251 -11.90 -4.29 -12.80
C SER A 251 -11.21 -4.81 -14.05
N LEU A 252 -10.72 -3.91 -14.93
CA LEU A 252 -9.95 -4.28 -16.12
C LEU A 252 -8.64 -4.95 -15.72
N ILE A 253 -7.89 -4.36 -14.79
CA ILE A 253 -6.63 -4.94 -14.29
C ILE A 253 -6.87 -6.32 -13.67
N SER A 254 -7.86 -6.43 -12.78
CA SER A 254 -8.24 -7.72 -12.16
C SER A 254 -8.59 -8.77 -13.22
N SER A 255 -9.41 -8.41 -14.22
CA SER A 255 -9.80 -9.33 -15.30
C SER A 255 -8.59 -9.82 -16.10
N VAL A 256 -7.68 -8.92 -16.48
CA VAL A 256 -6.47 -9.27 -17.23
C VAL A 256 -5.56 -10.20 -16.43
N LEU A 257 -5.34 -9.90 -15.14
CA LEU A 257 -4.54 -10.76 -14.25
C LEU A 257 -5.19 -12.13 -14.03
N SER A 258 -6.51 -12.19 -13.88
CA SER A 258 -7.26 -13.46 -13.81
C SER A 258 -7.12 -14.24 -15.13
N ASN A 259 -7.23 -13.58 -16.28
CA ASN A 259 -7.06 -14.24 -17.57
C ASN A 259 -5.64 -14.78 -17.77
N MET A 260 -4.59 -14.10 -17.26
CA MET A 260 -3.22 -14.64 -17.27
C MET A 260 -3.13 -15.96 -16.50
N ARG A 261 -3.78 -16.03 -15.33
CA ARG A 261 -3.86 -17.27 -14.54
C ARG A 261 -4.59 -18.36 -15.31
N ASP A 262 -5.79 -18.06 -15.80
CA ASP A 262 -6.65 -19.05 -16.43
C ASP A 262 -6.01 -19.58 -17.74
N ASP A 263 -5.34 -18.72 -18.50
CA ASP A 263 -4.57 -19.09 -19.69
C ASP A 263 -3.35 -19.96 -19.34
N TYR A 264 -2.60 -19.60 -18.29
CA TYR A 264 -1.48 -20.41 -17.82
C TYR A 264 -1.92 -21.79 -17.31
N GLU A 265 -3.01 -21.87 -16.56
CA GLU A 265 -3.58 -23.12 -16.06
C GLU A 265 -4.14 -23.99 -17.20
N GLU A 266 -4.77 -23.39 -18.20
CA GLU A 266 -5.25 -24.10 -19.39
C GLU A 266 -4.08 -24.69 -20.18
N ALA A 267 -3.02 -23.91 -20.42
CA ALA A 267 -1.81 -24.38 -21.08
C ALA A 267 -1.12 -25.52 -20.29
N MET A 268 -1.13 -25.43 -18.95
CA MET A 268 -0.60 -26.48 -18.08
C MET A 268 -1.45 -27.76 -18.17
N ARG A 269 -2.78 -27.65 -18.15
CA ARG A 269 -3.71 -28.79 -18.26
C ARG A 269 -3.67 -29.45 -19.64
N ALA A 270 -3.52 -28.67 -20.69
CA ALA A 270 -3.42 -29.14 -22.07
C ALA A 270 -2.04 -29.75 -22.41
N GLY A 271 -1.06 -29.66 -21.50
CA GLY A 271 0.29 -30.18 -21.73
C GLY A 271 1.06 -29.40 -22.80
N HIS A 272 0.88 -28.09 -22.87
CA HIS A 272 1.52 -27.24 -23.88
C HIS A 272 3.05 -27.33 -23.80
N ASN A 273 3.72 -27.64 -24.91
CA ASN A 273 5.17 -27.89 -24.96
C ASN A 273 6.01 -26.68 -24.50
N ASP A 274 5.49 -25.45 -24.66
CA ASP A 274 6.17 -24.21 -24.25
C ASP A 274 5.56 -23.52 -23.01
N LEU A 275 5.13 -24.31 -22.02
CA LEU A 275 4.72 -23.77 -20.72
C LEU A 275 5.82 -22.90 -20.03
N PRO A 276 7.13 -23.24 -20.12
CA PRO A 276 8.19 -22.38 -19.58
C PRO A 276 8.32 -21.02 -20.29
N GLY A 277 8.10 -20.98 -21.61
CA GLY A 277 8.08 -19.74 -22.39
C GLY A 277 6.94 -18.83 -21.96
N LEU A 278 5.71 -19.37 -21.88
CA LEU A 278 4.53 -18.63 -21.43
C LEU A 278 4.71 -18.08 -20.01
N ARG A 279 5.24 -18.88 -19.08
CA ARG A 279 5.54 -18.41 -17.72
C ARG A 279 6.54 -17.26 -17.73
N ARG A 280 7.58 -17.33 -18.56
CA ARG A 280 8.62 -16.30 -18.67
C ARG A 280 8.04 -15.00 -19.21
N GLU A 281 7.18 -15.07 -20.22
CA GLU A 281 6.48 -13.92 -20.79
C GLU A 281 5.62 -13.21 -19.75
N TYR A 282 4.71 -13.93 -19.08
CA TYR A 282 3.87 -13.36 -18.03
C TYR A 282 4.67 -12.85 -16.84
N THR A 283 5.71 -13.56 -16.42
CA THR A 283 6.64 -13.07 -15.38
C THR A 283 7.30 -11.76 -15.79
N GLY A 284 7.73 -11.65 -17.05
CA GLY A 284 8.30 -10.42 -17.60
C GLY A 284 7.33 -9.25 -17.49
N LEU A 285 6.10 -9.44 -18.00
CA LEU A 285 5.01 -8.45 -17.96
C LEU A 285 4.70 -8.00 -16.53
N ILE A 286 4.46 -8.94 -15.62
CA ILE A 286 4.11 -8.64 -14.22
C ILE A 286 5.23 -7.88 -13.50
N ARG A 287 6.50 -8.27 -13.70
CA ARG A 287 7.65 -7.59 -13.06
C ARG A 287 7.75 -6.13 -13.46
N GLN A 288 7.63 -5.84 -14.75
CA GLN A 288 7.73 -4.46 -15.18
C GLN A 288 6.44 -3.68 -14.90
N PHE A 289 5.28 -4.32 -14.83
CA PHE A 289 4.05 -3.71 -14.33
C PHE A 289 4.23 -3.21 -12.89
N MET A 290 4.83 -4.04 -12.04
CA MET A 290 5.26 -3.67 -10.70
C MET A 290 6.33 -2.57 -10.69
N ALA A 291 7.28 -2.59 -11.62
CA ALA A 291 8.29 -1.53 -11.77
C ALA A 291 7.66 -0.19 -12.18
N ALA A 292 6.68 -0.19 -13.09
CA ALA A 292 5.93 0.99 -13.49
C ALA A 292 5.11 1.55 -12.32
N MET A 293 4.43 0.70 -11.57
CA MET A 293 3.74 1.09 -10.32
C MET A 293 4.70 1.80 -9.36
N LYS A 294 5.88 1.21 -9.13
CA LYS A 294 6.92 1.73 -8.25
C LYS A 294 7.47 3.07 -8.75
N LYS A 295 7.79 3.20 -10.04
CA LYS A 295 8.25 4.45 -10.66
C LYS A 295 7.23 5.56 -10.47
N ASN A 296 5.97 5.30 -10.82
CA ASN A 296 4.88 6.28 -10.67
C ASN A 296 4.66 6.72 -9.22
N TYR A 297 4.88 5.83 -8.26
CA TYR A 297 4.84 6.17 -6.83
C TYR A 297 6.02 7.08 -6.41
N LEU A 298 7.23 6.75 -6.85
CA LEU A 298 8.43 7.54 -6.53
C LEU A 298 8.38 8.95 -7.16
N ASP A 299 7.83 9.05 -8.37
CA ASP A 299 7.65 10.31 -9.11
C ASP A 299 6.64 11.28 -8.44
N LEU A 300 5.79 10.81 -7.51
CA LEU A 300 4.83 11.66 -6.78
C LEU A 300 5.48 12.54 -5.70
N GLY A 301 6.75 12.28 -5.34
CA GLY A 301 7.47 13.07 -4.34
C GLY A 301 6.76 13.16 -2.98
N GLN A 302 6.65 14.37 -2.44
CA GLN A 302 6.07 14.64 -1.12
C GLN A 302 4.59 15.09 -1.14
N ASN A 303 3.95 15.15 -2.32
CA ASN A 303 2.57 15.61 -2.46
C ASN A 303 1.58 14.61 -1.82
N SER A 304 1.15 14.91 -0.59
CA SER A 304 0.49 13.94 0.30
C SER A 304 -0.87 13.43 -0.18
N SER A 305 -1.68 14.27 -0.81
CA SER A 305 -3.04 13.92 -1.27
C SER A 305 -3.02 13.00 -2.50
N THR A 306 -2.28 13.38 -3.56
CA THR A 306 -2.13 12.56 -4.77
C THR A 306 -1.39 11.24 -4.50
N LYS A 307 -0.48 11.26 -3.52
CA LYS A 307 0.22 10.06 -3.06
C LYS A 307 -0.72 9.10 -2.33
N GLY A 308 -1.68 9.59 -1.56
CA GLY A 308 -2.68 8.76 -0.88
C GLY A 308 -3.58 7.99 -1.85
N ALA A 309 -4.22 8.69 -2.80
CA ALA A 309 -5.11 8.05 -3.78
C ALA A 309 -4.40 7.00 -4.65
N TYR A 310 -3.15 7.27 -5.04
CA TYR A 310 -2.37 6.32 -5.82
C TYR A 310 -1.90 5.11 -4.99
N VAL A 311 -1.63 5.30 -3.70
CA VAL A 311 -1.31 4.20 -2.77
C VAL A 311 -2.51 3.26 -2.62
N GLU A 312 -3.72 3.79 -2.40
CA GLU A 312 -4.95 3.00 -2.31
C GLU A 312 -5.22 2.22 -3.61
N PHE A 313 -5.02 2.86 -4.76
CA PHE A 313 -5.08 2.19 -6.06
C PHE A 313 -4.09 1.01 -6.14
N ILE A 314 -2.82 1.21 -5.74
CA ILE A 314 -1.81 0.15 -5.74
C ILE A 314 -2.18 -0.97 -4.77
N HIS A 315 -2.75 -0.70 -3.60
CA HIS A 315 -3.18 -1.74 -2.66
C HIS A 315 -4.14 -2.72 -3.30
N ASN A 316 -5.17 -2.22 -4.00
CA ASN A 316 -6.11 -3.06 -4.75
C ASN A 316 -5.41 -3.88 -5.85
N VAL A 317 -4.46 -3.27 -6.57
CA VAL A 317 -3.71 -3.98 -7.63
C VAL A 317 -2.80 -5.06 -7.04
N VAL A 318 -2.15 -4.81 -5.90
CA VAL A 318 -1.32 -5.79 -5.19
C VAL A 318 -2.16 -6.97 -4.71
N GLU A 319 -3.37 -6.73 -4.22
CA GLU A 319 -4.31 -7.79 -3.86
C GLU A 319 -4.65 -8.67 -5.08
N PHE A 320 -4.94 -8.08 -6.24
CA PHE A 320 -5.16 -8.85 -7.48
C PHE A 320 -3.93 -9.64 -7.91
N LEU A 321 -2.72 -9.08 -7.77
CA LEU A 321 -1.48 -9.79 -8.09
C LEU A 321 -1.28 -11.01 -7.18
N GLN A 322 -1.55 -10.87 -5.88
CA GLN A 322 -1.50 -11.97 -4.92
C GLN A 322 -2.57 -13.03 -5.23
N GLN A 323 -3.79 -12.60 -5.58
CA GLN A 323 -4.92 -13.50 -5.82
C GLN A 323 -4.78 -14.29 -7.12
N HIS A 324 -4.34 -13.64 -8.20
CA HIS A 324 -4.38 -14.23 -9.54
C HIS A 324 -3.02 -14.74 -10.03
N THR A 325 -1.92 -14.09 -9.65
CA THR A 325 -0.63 -14.32 -10.32
C THR A 325 0.50 -14.84 -9.44
N HIS A 326 0.22 -15.14 -8.17
CA HIS A 326 1.22 -15.61 -7.21
C HIS A 326 2.07 -16.79 -7.71
N ASP A 327 1.44 -17.77 -8.36
CA ASP A 327 2.12 -18.99 -8.83
C ASP A 327 2.95 -18.76 -10.10
N ILE A 328 2.65 -17.68 -10.84
CA ILE A 328 3.40 -17.25 -12.02
C ILE A 328 4.60 -16.40 -11.57
N CYS A 329 4.35 -15.32 -10.85
CA CYS A 329 5.33 -14.35 -10.37
C CYS A 329 4.97 -13.83 -8.96
N PRO A 330 5.88 -13.92 -7.97
CA PRO A 330 5.65 -13.32 -6.66
C PRO A 330 5.63 -11.79 -6.73
N VAL A 331 4.91 -11.18 -5.80
CA VAL A 331 4.85 -9.71 -5.65
C VAL A 331 6.21 -9.16 -5.23
N ASP A 332 6.60 -8.02 -5.81
CA ASP A 332 7.87 -7.34 -5.48
C ASP A 332 7.88 -6.96 -3.98
N PRO A 333 8.98 -7.27 -3.25
CA PRO A 333 9.11 -6.95 -1.83
C PRO A 333 8.86 -5.48 -1.50
N PHE A 334 9.11 -4.56 -2.43
CA PHE A 334 8.81 -3.13 -2.29
C PHE A 334 7.36 -2.90 -1.83
N PHE A 335 6.38 -3.65 -2.35
CA PHE A 335 4.97 -3.51 -2.01
C PHE A 335 4.53 -4.30 -0.78
N THR A 336 5.46 -4.99 -0.11
CA THR A 336 5.19 -5.79 1.09
C THR A 336 6.01 -5.33 2.31
N ASP A 337 6.99 -4.47 2.09
CA ASP A 337 7.85 -3.88 3.09
C ASP A 337 7.34 -2.49 3.49
N SER A 338 6.92 -2.35 4.74
CA SER A 338 6.36 -1.11 5.29
C SER A 338 7.35 0.06 5.30
N SER A 339 8.65 -0.23 5.24
CA SER A 339 9.70 0.79 5.16
C SER A 339 9.84 1.39 3.75
N ALA A 340 9.43 0.64 2.72
CA ALA A 340 9.57 1.02 1.32
C ALA A 340 8.26 1.56 0.72
N PHE A 341 7.13 0.96 1.09
CA PHE A 341 5.80 1.35 0.62
C PHE A 341 4.79 1.32 1.77
N PRO A 342 3.91 2.33 1.93
CA PRO A 342 2.86 2.32 2.94
C PRO A 342 1.88 1.17 2.65
N LEU A 343 1.58 0.35 3.65
CA LEU A 343 0.78 -0.86 3.46
C LEU A 343 -0.67 -0.64 3.88
N PRO A 344 -1.64 -1.39 3.33
CA PRO A 344 -3.04 -1.18 3.65
C PRO A 344 -3.22 -1.45 5.14
N ALA A 345 -3.80 -0.49 5.84
CA ALA A 345 -4.05 -0.65 7.25
C ALA A 345 -5.20 -1.63 7.47
N THR A 346 -6.21 -1.58 6.59
CA THR A 346 -7.46 -2.35 6.57
C THR A 346 -7.34 -3.84 6.28
N ASP A 347 -6.22 -4.36 5.78
CA ASP A 347 -6.06 -5.81 5.59
C ASP A 347 -5.73 -6.48 6.95
N PRO A 348 -6.67 -7.22 7.57
CA PRO A 348 -6.41 -7.92 8.82
C PRO A 348 -5.28 -8.96 8.66
N THR A 349 -5.01 -9.42 7.44
CA THR A 349 -3.96 -10.40 7.13
C THR A 349 -2.57 -9.77 7.15
N TYR A 350 -2.42 -8.49 6.79
CA TYR A 350 -1.10 -7.88 6.70
C TYR A 350 -0.44 -7.68 8.07
N VAL A 351 -1.05 -6.91 8.97
CA VAL A 351 -0.44 -6.62 10.29
C VAL A 351 -0.33 -7.90 11.11
N VAL A 352 -1.37 -8.71 11.13
CA VAL A 352 -1.37 -10.00 11.84
C VAL A 352 -0.34 -10.96 11.22
N GLY A 353 -0.31 -11.09 9.90
CA GLY A 353 0.63 -11.94 9.18
C GLY A 353 2.08 -11.49 9.36
N ARG A 354 2.33 -10.18 9.34
CA ARG A 354 3.65 -9.60 9.58
C ARG A 354 4.10 -9.82 11.02
N LEU A 355 3.25 -9.57 12.00
CA LEU A 355 3.53 -9.86 13.41
C LEU A 355 3.86 -11.35 13.62
N LYS A 356 3.07 -12.25 13.02
CA LYS A 356 3.31 -13.70 13.07
C LYS A 356 4.60 -14.12 12.35
N SER A 357 5.00 -13.40 11.30
CA SER A 357 6.26 -13.69 10.57
C SER A 357 7.53 -13.47 11.39
N TYR A 358 7.47 -12.65 12.46
CA TYR A 358 8.61 -12.44 13.36
C TYR A 358 8.81 -13.60 14.36
N VAL A 359 7.76 -14.37 14.65
CA VAL A 359 7.75 -15.44 15.69
C VAL A 359 8.94 -16.40 15.60
N PRO A 360 9.32 -16.93 14.43
CA PRO A 360 10.41 -17.90 14.35
C PRO A 360 11.79 -17.36 14.73
N LYS A 361 11.94 -16.02 14.81
CA LYS A 361 13.24 -15.33 14.95
C LYS A 361 13.26 -14.29 16.07
N LEU A 362 12.36 -14.40 17.05
CA LEU A 362 12.21 -13.43 18.14
C LEU A 362 13.44 -13.31 19.05
N LEU A 363 14.36 -14.28 19.04
CA LEU A 363 15.63 -14.18 19.76
C LEU A 363 16.72 -13.41 19.00
N GLU A 364 16.55 -13.17 17.70
CA GLU A 364 17.54 -12.45 16.90
C GLU A 364 17.45 -10.94 17.14
N LYS A 365 18.54 -10.30 17.60
CA LYS A 365 18.57 -8.85 17.85
C LYS A 365 18.13 -8.01 16.64
N LYS A 366 18.45 -8.45 15.42
CA LYS A 366 18.02 -7.77 14.18
C LYS A 366 16.50 -7.81 14.00
N THR A 367 15.90 -8.97 14.24
CA THR A 367 14.45 -9.18 14.12
C THR A 367 13.69 -8.40 15.18
N LEU A 368 14.18 -8.37 16.43
CA LEU A 368 13.61 -7.55 17.50
C LEU A 368 13.64 -6.05 17.15
N LYS A 369 14.75 -5.54 16.62
CA LYS A 369 14.83 -4.15 16.14
C LYS A 369 13.79 -3.85 15.06
N GLN A 370 13.59 -4.79 14.12
CA GLN A 370 12.59 -4.65 13.07
C GLN A 370 11.16 -4.68 13.62
N LEU A 371 10.88 -5.55 14.61
CA LEU A 371 9.58 -5.61 15.27
C LEU A 371 9.27 -4.31 16.03
N VAL A 372 10.23 -3.78 16.80
CA VAL A 372 10.07 -2.50 17.52
C VAL A 372 9.76 -1.36 16.54
N SER A 373 10.53 -1.25 15.45
CA SER A 373 10.29 -0.24 14.42
C SER A 373 8.94 -0.44 13.72
N PHE A 374 8.55 -1.69 13.47
CA PHE A 374 7.25 -2.01 12.87
C PHE A 374 6.10 -1.56 13.76
N VAL A 375 6.11 -1.90 15.06
CA VAL A 375 5.07 -1.50 16.02
C VAL A 375 4.98 0.02 16.12
N GLN A 376 6.11 0.74 16.20
CA GLN A 376 6.12 2.20 16.19
C GLN A 376 5.42 2.78 14.96
N ASN A 377 5.77 2.29 13.77
CA ASN A 377 5.21 2.78 12.51
C ASN A 377 3.70 2.53 12.40
N VAL A 378 3.22 1.36 12.79
CA VAL A 378 1.78 1.05 12.73
C VAL A 378 0.99 1.81 13.79
N SER A 379 1.56 2.06 14.98
CA SER A 379 0.94 2.88 16.03
C SER A 379 0.79 4.35 15.63
N GLU A 380 1.83 4.96 15.05
CA GLU A 380 1.75 6.33 14.53
C GLU A 380 0.72 6.47 13.41
N ARG A 381 0.70 5.50 12.48
CA ARG A 381 -0.27 5.49 11.38
C ARG A 381 -1.69 5.38 11.93
N ALA A 382 -1.94 4.43 12.83
CA ALA A 382 -3.25 4.24 13.43
C ALA A 382 -3.74 5.49 14.18
N ALA A 383 -2.84 6.28 14.77
CA ALA A 383 -3.18 7.57 15.36
C ALA A 383 -3.59 8.61 14.31
N VAL A 384 -2.88 8.70 13.18
CA VAL A 384 -3.18 9.67 12.11
C VAL A 384 -4.46 9.34 11.36
N ASP A 385 -4.72 8.06 11.12
CA ASP A 385 -5.80 7.58 10.26
C ASP A 385 -7.09 7.22 11.04
N ASP A 386 -7.12 7.44 12.36
CA ASP A 386 -8.26 7.14 13.26
C ASP A 386 -8.61 5.64 13.34
N GLU A 387 -7.57 4.79 13.34
CA GLU A 387 -7.69 3.32 13.29
C GLU A 387 -7.10 2.63 14.54
N GLN A 388 -7.00 3.34 15.65
CA GLN A 388 -6.35 2.84 16.88
C GLN A 388 -7.06 1.59 17.45
N GLU A 389 -8.40 1.57 17.45
CA GLU A 389 -9.17 0.40 17.87
C GLU A 389 -8.94 -0.81 16.96
N TYR A 390 -8.79 -0.56 15.65
CA TYR A 390 -8.53 -1.61 14.69
C TYR A 390 -7.13 -2.21 14.88
N LEU A 391 -6.11 -1.37 15.12
CA LEU A 391 -4.77 -1.84 15.49
C LEU A 391 -4.80 -2.69 16.78
N ALA A 392 -5.58 -2.30 17.78
CA ALA A 392 -5.73 -3.08 19.01
C ALA A 392 -6.27 -4.49 18.72
N SER A 393 -7.27 -4.61 17.83
CA SER A 393 -7.81 -5.89 17.38
C SER A 393 -6.78 -6.74 16.62
N GLN A 394 -5.95 -6.12 15.76
CA GLN A 394 -4.87 -6.79 15.03
C GLN A 394 -3.78 -7.31 15.99
N LEU A 395 -3.35 -6.51 16.96
CA LEU A 395 -2.38 -6.90 18.00
C LEU A 395 -2.90 -8.10 18.81
N ARG A 396 -4.17 -8.06 19.24
CA ARG A 396 -4.82 -9.19 19.90
C ARG A 396 -4.78 -10.44 19.00
N THR A 397 -5.30 -10.33 17.79
CA THR A 397 -5.41 -11.46 16.83
C THR A 397 -4.06 -12.11 16.52
N ALA A 398 -2.98 -11.34 16.52
CA ALA A 398 -1.62 -11.86 16.30
C ALA A 398 -1.11 -12.74 17.47
N THR A 399 -1.62 -12.54 18.69
CA THR A 399 -1.17 -13.26 19.90
C THR A 399 -2.05 -14.44 20.31
N VAL A 400 -3.20 -14.63 19.66
CA VAL A 400 -4.13 -15.75 19.93
C VAL A 400 -3.59 -17.06 19.35
N GLY A 401 -3.79 -18.17 20.08
CA GLY A 401 -3.57 -19.54 19.58
C GLY A 401 -2.25 -20.18 19.97
N THR A 402 -1.37 -19.46 20.69
CA THR A 402 -0.09 -20.01 21.19
C THR A 402 -0.10 -20.07 22.72
N PRO A 403 -0.08 -21.27 23.32
CA PRO A 403 0.04 -21.40 24.78
C PRO A 403 1.47 -21.09 25.24
N GLU A 404 1.60 -20.59 26.46
CA GLU A 404 2.88 -20.35 27.12
C GLU A 404 3.45 -21.66 27.66
N GLN A 405 4.60 -22.11 27.15
CA GLN A 405 5.20 -23.41 27.48
C GLN A 405 6.53 -23.30 28.24
N GLY A 406 6.95 -22.09 28.66
CA GLY A 406 8.21 -21.91 29.38
C GLY A 406 9.48 -22.20 28.58
N ASP A 407 9.39 -22.43 27.25
CA ASP A 407 10.56 -22.69 26.41
C ASP A 407 11.35 -21.41 26.15
N VAL A 408 12.47 -21.30 26.86
CA VAL A 408 13.41 -20.18 26.77
C VAL A 408 13.93 -19.98 25.33
N ARG A 409 14.00 -21.03 24.52
CA ARG A 409 14.50 -20.94 23.13
C ARG A 409 13.44 -20.50 22.13
N LYS A 410 12.17 -20.44 22.53
CA LYS A 410 11.04 -20.15 21.64
C LYS A 410 10.04 -19.21 22.33
N PRO A 411 10.43 -17.95 22.57
CA PRO A 411 9.51 -16.98 23.15
C PRO A 411 8.31 -16.75 22.24
N THR A 412 7.14 -16.52 22.84
CA THR A 412 5.92 -16.20 22.10
C THR A 412 5.90 -14.73 21.71
N LEU A 413 5.12 -14.37 20.68
CA LEU A 413 4.89 -12.96 20.37
C LEU A 413 4.25 -12.21 21.55
N ARG A 414 3.36 -12.89 22.29
CA ARG A 414 2.72 -12.35 23.50
C ARG A 414 3.76 -11.95 24.54
N GLN A 415 4.79 -12.77 24.76
CA GLN A 415 5.90 -12.46 25.66
C GLN A 415 6.63 -11.18 25.28
N VAL A 416 7.04 -11.06 24.01
CA VAL A 416 7.79 -9.88 23.56
C VAL A 416 6.94 -8.62 23.65
N LEU A 417 5.65 -8.70 23.31
CA LEU A 417 4.75 -7.55 23.38
C LEU A 417 4.52 -7.10 24.83
N LEU A 418 4.19 -8.01 25.75
CA LEU A 418 3.82 -7.66 27.13
C LEU A 418 5.02 -7.45 28.08
N CYS A 419 6.19 -8.01 27.79
CA CYS A 419 7.39 -7.79 28.61
C CYS A 419 8.30 -6.65 28.11
N ALA A 420 8.24 -6.30 26.82
CA ALA A 420 9.15 -5.31 26.25
C ALA A 420 8.45 -4.12 25.58
N ILE A 421 7.58 -4.40 24.61
CA ILE A 421 7.07 -3.33 23.73
C ILE A 421 5.97 -2.52 24.43
N PHE A 422 4.90 -3.15 24.91
CA PHE A 422 3.78 -2.45 25.55
C PHE A 422 4.21 -1.67 26.80
N PRO A 423 5.00 -2.23 27.73
CA PRO A 423 5.52 -1.50 28.88
C PRO A 423 6.18 -0.17 28.51
N ALA A 424 7.03 -0.15 27.48
CA ALA A 424 7.75 1.06 27.09
C ALA A 424 6.83 2.22 26.65
N TYR A 425 5.67 1.92 26.06
CA TYR A 425 4.69 2.96 25.70
C TYR A 425 3.83 3.36 26.89
N ILE A 426 3.45 2.41 27.74
CA ILE A 426 2.62 2.66 28.92
C ILE A 426 3.36 3.58 29.90
N GLU A 427 4.64 3.33 30.15
CA GLU A 427 5.49 4.18 31.00
C GLU A 427 5.59 5.62 30.48
N GLN A 428 5.50 5.81 29.15
CA GLN A 428 5.60 7.13 28.53
C GLN A 428 4.24 7.80 28.28
N ALA A 429 3.13 7.14 28.65
CA ALA A 429 1.79 7.62 28.36
C ALA A 429 1.53 9.03 28.90
N PHE A 430 1.95 9.29 30.14
CA PHE A 430 1.71 10.58 30.80
C PHE A 430 2.95 11.50 30.84
N ASN A 431 4.12 10.99 30.46
CA ASN A 431 5.40 11.73 30.55
C ASN A 431 5.62 12.72 29.38
N THR A 432 4.83 12.63 28.31
CA THR A 432 4.99 13.46 27.11
C THR A 432 3.64 13.94 26.58
N THR A 433 3.65 15.01 25.79
CA THR A 433 2.44 15.63 25.24
C THR A 433 1.56 14.64 24.45
N ALA A 434 2.15 13.71 23.71
CA ALA A 434 1.46 12.79 22.80
C ALA A 434 1.66 11.30 23.12
N GLY A 435 2.39 10.96 24.20
CA GLY A 435 2.68 9.56 24.56
C GLY A 435 1.42 8.72 24.76
N TRP A 436 0.42 9.31 25.39
CA TRP A 436 -0.89 8.70 25.63
C TRP A 436 -1.60 8.27 24.32
N ILE A 437 -1.42 9.02 23.23
CA ILE A 437 -2.02 8.70 21.92
C ILE A 437 -1.44 7.39 21.41
N LEU A 438 -0.12 7.22 21.47
CA LEU A 438 0.54 5.99 21.00
C LEU A 438 0.37 4.82 21.97
N ALA A 439 0.20 5.09 23.27
CA ALA A 439 -0.07 4.06 24.28
C ALA A 439 -1.50 3.50 24.21
N LYS A 440 -2.48 4.30 23.77
CA LYS A 440 -3.91 3.92 23.70
C LYS A 440 -4.17 2.56 23.03
N PRO A 441 -3.77 2.30 21.77
CA PRO A 441 -4.05 1.03 21.11
C PRO A 441 -3.39 -0.18 21.80
N LEU A 442 -2.25 0.04 22.46
CA LEU A 442 -1.50 -1.01 23.18
C LEU A 442 -2.20 -1.35 24.50
N LEU A 443 -2.70 -0.35 25.23
CA LEU A 443 -3.53 -0.54 26.43
C LEU A 443 -4.86 -1.24 26.09
N GLN A 444 -5.54 -0.80 25.02
CA GLN A 444 -6.76 -1.44 24.54
C GLN A 444 -6.54 -2.90 24.11
N ALA A 445 -5.40 -3.22 23.51
CA ALA A 445 -5.02 -4.60 23.20
C ALA A 445 -4.66 -5.42 24.45
N SER A 446 -4.12 -4.77 25.49
CA SER A 446 -3.63 -5.46 26.70
C SER A 446 -4.74 -6.20 27.42
N ARG A 447 -5.90 -5.58 27.64
CA ARG A 447 -7.04 -6.22 28.34
C ARG A 447 -7.42 -7.58 27.74
N PRO A 448 -7.84 -7.70 26.46
CA PRO A 448 -8.25 -8.98 25.92
C PRO A 448 -7.10 -9.98 25.80
N ILE A 449 -5.84 -9.55 25.65
CA ILE A 449 -4.67 -10.45 25.63
C ILE A 449 -4.43 -11.04 27.03
N LEU A 450 -4.51 -10.22 28.08
CA LEU A 450 -4.34 -10.64 29.47
C LEU A 450 -5.51 -11.52 29.94
N GLU A 451 -6.74 -11.27 29.49
CA GLU A 451 -7.90 -12.13 29.75
C GLU A 451 -7.72 -13.55 29.17
N GLU A 452 -6.91 -13.73 28.11
CA GLU A 452 -6.55 -15.06 27.60
C GLU A 452 -5.73 -15.88 28.61
N LEU A 453 -5.04 -15.22 29.54
CA LEU A 453 -4.28 -15.87 30.61
C LEU A 453 -5.15 -16.30 31.79
N ASN A 454 -6.46 -16.13 31.73
CA ASN A 454 -7.35 -16.70 32.75
C ASN A 454 -7.28 -18.24 32.74
N TYR A 455 -7.30 -18.87 33.92
CA TYR A 455 -7.19 -20.33 34.07
C TYR A 455 -8.24 -21.10 33.25
N GLN A 456 -9.41 -20.49 32.98
CA GLN A 456 -10.49 -21.07 32.19
C GLN A 456 -10.15 -21.24 30.70
N ARG A 457 -9.19 -20.46 30.18
CA ARG A 457 -8.83 -20.45 28.74
C ARG A 457 -7.60 -21.31 28.42
N CYS A 458 -7.01 -21.94 29.44
CA CYS A 458 -5.94 -22.94 29.35
C CYS A 458 -4.73 -22.52 28.49
N GLN A 459 -4.37 -21.23 28.47
CA GLN A 459 -3.21 -20.73 27.71
C GLN A 459 -1.86 -21.02 28.36
N TYR A 460 -1.84 -21.58 29.58
CA TYR A 460 -0.64 -21.94 30.31
C TYR A 460 -0.95 -23.13 31.24
N SER A 461 0.07 -23.86 31.69
CA SER A 461 -0.08 -25.01 32.57
C SER A 461 0.39 -24.69 33.98
N ILE A 462 -0.51 -24.78 34.96
CA ILE A 462 -0.16 -24.55 36.38
C ILE A 462 0.82 -25.60 36.92
N SER A 463 0.88 -26.77 36.28
CA SER A 463 1.78 -27.87 36.67
C SER A 463 3.19 -27.71 36.08
N ASP A 464 3.36 -26.85 35.08
CA ASP A 464 4.68 -26.57 34.49
C ASP A 464 5.26 -25.28 35.08
N ALA A 465 6.34 -25.42 35.84
CA ALA A 465 7.01 -24.30 36.49
C ALA A 465 7.54 -23.25 35.49
N GLY A 466 7.91 -23.67 34.27
CA GLY A 466 8.37 -22.77 33.22
C GLY A 466 7.23 -21.92 32.66
N SER A 467 6.11 -22.55 32.30
CA SER A 467 4.86 -21.89 31.90
C SER A 467 4.38 -20.87 32.95
N VAL A 468 4.39 -21.26 34.24
CA VAL A 468 4.03 -20.35 35.35
C VAL A 468 4.99 -19.18 35.48
N ALA A 469 6.31 -19.41 35.35
CA ALA A 469 7.31 -18.34 35.44
C ALA A 469 7.14 -17.29 34.34
N VAL A 470 6.83 -17.73 33.12
CA VAL A 470 6.54 -16.84 31.99
C VAL A 470 5.32 -15.99 32.30
N VAL A 471 4.20 -16.60 32.72
CA VAL A 471 2.97 -15.85 33.00
C VAL A 471 3.15 -14.88 34.16
N ASP A 472 3.85 -15.28 35.22
CA ASP A 472 4.24 -14.38 36.32
C ASP A 472 5.02 -13.16 35.80
N SER A 473 6.02 -13.37 34.94
CA SER A 473 6.78 -12.29 34.32
C SER A 473 5.89 -11.35 33.48
N LEU A 474 4.97 -11.89 32.66
CA LEU A 474 4.04 -11.07 31.88
C LEU A 474 3.17 -10.16 32.75
N LEU A 475 2.58 -10.73 33.81
CA LEU A 475 1.70 -10.01 34.72
C LEU A 475 2.49 -8.97 35.51
N SER A 476 3.60 -9.39 36.11
CA SER A 476 4.46 -8.54 36.93
C SER A 476 5.01 -7.36 36.12
N THR A 477 5.53 -7.58 34.91
CA THR A 477 6.08 -6.50 34.07
C THR A 477 5.02 -5.50 33.61
N MET A 478 3.84 -5.98 33.21
CA MET A 478 2.74 -5.08 32.80
C MET A 478 2.23 -4.25 33.98
N LEU A 479 2.03 -4.87 35.15
CA LEU A 479 1.60 -4.17 36.36
C LEU A 479 2.63 -3.15 36.84
N ASP A 480 3.91 -3.50 36.76
CA ASP A 480 5.02 -2.60 37.11
C ASP A 480 5.05 -1.37 36.19
N ALA A 481 4.91 -1.57 34.87
CA ALA A 481 4.86 -0.47 33.91
C ALA A 481 3.67 0.48 34.14
N VAL A 482 2.50 -0.08 34.49
CA VAL A 482 1.32 0.71 34.86
C VAL A 482 1.56 1.46 36.16
N TYR A 483 2.14 0.80 37.16
CA TYR A 483 2.47 1.43 38.45
C TYR A 483 3.46 2.59 38.28
N SER A 484 4.53 2.41 37.50
CA SER A 484 5.47 3.48 37.16
C SER A 484 4.81 4.65 36.42
N ALA A 485 3.85 4.38 35.52
CA ALA A 485 3.08 5.43 34.87
C ALA A 485 2.17 6.19 35.87
N ALA A 486 1.60 5.49 36.86
CA ALA A 486 0.74 6.06 37.89
C ALA A 486 1.50 6.99 38.85
N GLU A 487 2.79 6.77 39.10
CA GLU A 487 3.60 7.64 39.99
C GLU A 487 3.57 9.11 39.57
N LEU A 488 3.52 9.41 38.27
CA LEU A 488 3.42 10.79 37.78
C LEU A 488 2.07 11.43 38.18
N LEU A 489 1.00 10.66 38.13
CA LEU A 489 -0.36 11.12 38.48
C LEU A 489 -0.52 11.27 40.00
N ILE A 490 0.16 10.44 40.78
CA ILE A 490 0.22 10.56 42.25
C ILE A 490 0.99 11.83 42.64
N THR A 491 2.14 12.08 42.02
CA THR A 491 2.97 13.25 42.31
C THR A 491 2.39 14.56 41.79
N HIS A 492 1.56 14.49 40.74
CA HIS A 492 0.90 15.66 40.14
C HIS A 492 -0.62 15.42 39.95
N PRO A 493 -1.41 15.42 41.04
CA PRO A 493 -2.84 15.08 40.99
C PRO A 493 -3.68 15.98 40.08
N GLY A 494 -3.25 17.22 39.84
CA GLY A 494 -3.91 18.14 38.90
C GLY A 494 -3.96 17.63 37.45
N LEU A 495 -3.17 16.61 37.09
CA LEU A 495 -3.29 15.92 35.80
C LEU A 495 -4.63 15.17 35.67
N LEU A 496 -5.26 14.76 36.78
CA LEU A 496 -6.57 14.07 36.79
C LEU A 496 -7.73 14.98 36.35
N GLU A 497 -7.51 16.30 36.27
CA GLU A 497 -8.48 17.25 35.72
C GLU A 497 -8.47 17.30 34.18
N GLN A 498 -7.52 16.62 33.53
CA GLN A 498 -7.36 16.65 32.09
C GLN A 498 -8.14 15.49 31.44
N PRO A 499 -9.07 15.76 30.49
CA PRO A 499 -9.90 14.71 29.89
C PRO A 499 -9.11 13.57 29.25
N HIS A 500 -7.99 13.87 28.57
CA HIS A 500 -7.16 12.84 27.93
C HIS A 500 -6.41 11.95 28.91
N VAL A 501 -6.14 12.42 30.14
CA VAL A 501 -5.54 11.59 31.20
C VAL A 501 -6.58 10.56 31.68
N LEU A 502 -7.81 11.02 31.95
CA LEU A 502 -8.93 10.15 32.32
C LEU A 502 -9.25 9.14 31.21
N HIS A 503 -9.21 9.59 29.94
CA HIS A 503 -9.41 8.75 28.77
C HIS A 503 -8.45 7.55 28.70
N ILE A 504 -7.22 7.70 29.21
CA ILE A 504 -6.25 6.60 29.30
C ILE A 504 -6.35 5.82 30.61
N LEU A 505 -6.77 6.44 31.72
CA LEU A 505 -6.95 5.73 32.98
C LEU A 505 -8.00 4.62 32.89
N ALA A 506 -9.08 4.81 32.12
CA ALA A 506 -10.08 3.76 31.90
C ALA A 506 -9.47 2.47 31.29
N PRO A 507 -8.78 2.50 30.12
CA PRO A 507 -8.12 1.31 29.58
C PRO A 507 -6.96 0.79 30.43
N VAL A 508 -6.32 1.65 31.26
CA VAL A 508 -5.35 1.20 32.27
C VAL A 508 -6.03 0.30 33.32
N PHE A 509 -7.11 0.74 33.95
CA PHE A 509 -7.81 -0.06 34.96
C PHE A 509 -8.42 -1.34 34.37
N ASP A 510 -8.91 -1.28 33.14
CA ASP A 510 -9.36 -2.46 32.40
C ASP A 510 -8.23 -3.50 32.21
N ALA A 511 -7.02 -3.06 31.84
CA ALA A 511 -5.87 -3.94 31.71
C ALA A 511 -5.45 -4.52 33.06
N VAL A 512 -5.43 -3.70 34.12
CA VAL A 512 -5.14 -4.16 35.50
C VAL A 512 -6.17 -5.19 35.96
N ALA A 513 -7.45 -4.95 35.74
CA ALA A 513 -8.53 -5.87 36.10
C ALA A 513 -8.35 -7.26 35.45
N ALA A 514 -7.88 -7.32 34.20
CA ALA A 514 -7.61 -8.57 33.50
C ALA A 514 -6.46 -9.40 34.12
N THR A 515 -5.57 -8.78 34.91
CA THR A 515 -4.46 -9.49 35.59
C THR A 515 -4.86 -10.13 36.92
N VAL A 516 -5.96 -9.68 37.55
CA VAL A 516 -6.32 -10.02 38.92
C VAL A 516 -6.54 -11.52 39.12
N LEU A 517 -7.39 -12.13 38.31
CA LEU A 517 -7.69 -13.56 38.39
C LEU A 517 -6.48 -14.45 38.09
N PRO A 518 -5.70 -14.25 37.01
CA PRO A 518 -4.54 -15.09 36.76
C PRO A 518 -3.44 -14.92 37.82
N ALA A 519 -3.17 -13.70 38.29
CA ALA A 519 -2.19 -13.46 39.36
C ALA A 519 -2.60 -14.17 40.67
N SER A 520 -3.86 -13.98 41.10
CA SER A 520 -4.39 -14.63 42.31
C SER A 520 -4.36 -16.16 42.18
N HIS A 521 -4.75 -16.71 41.02
CA HIS A 521 -4.72 -18.15 40.78
C HIS A 521 -3.30 -18.72 40.88
N ILE A 522 -2.32 -18.11 40.23
CA ILE A 522 -0.92 -18.54 40.27
C ILE A 522 -0.38 -18.46 41.70
N HIS A 523 -0.65 -17.35 42.39
CA HIS A 523 -0.18 -17.13 43.75
C HIS A 523 -0.73 -18.18 44.72
N ARG A 524 -2.04 -18.43 44.70
CA ARG A 524 -2.69 -19.44 45.55
C ARG A 524 -2.20 -20.86 45.29
N ARG A 525 -1.91 -21.21 44.03
CA ARG A 525 -1.59 -22.58 43.64
C ARG A 525 -0.11 -22.92 43.72
N THR A 526 0.76 -21.92 43.60
CA THR A 526 2.21 -22.13 43.46
C THR A 526 3.07 -21.29 44.40
N GLY A 527 2.49 -20.28 45.06
CA GLY A 527 3.23 -19.27 45.82
C GLY A 527 4.02 -18.27 44.97
N ARG A 528 4.02 -18.40 43.63
CA ARG A 528 4.65 -17.44 42.70
C ARG A 528 3.75 -16.22 42.46
N ALA A 529 4.12 -15.27 41.61
CA ALA A 529 3.35 -14.05 41.36
C ALA A 529 3.07 -13.15 42.57
N ALA A 530 3.85 -13.27 43.66
CA ALA A 530 3.73 -12.39 44.82
C ALA A 530 3.97 -10.91 44.46
N GLY A 531 4.96 -10.64 43.59
CA GLY A 531 5.24 -9.29 43.10
C GLY A 531 4.08 -8.69 42.28
N ALA A 532 3.38 -9.50 41.49
CA ALA A 532 2.17 -9.08 40.77
C ALA A 532 1.02 -8.76 41.75
N VAL A 533 0.81 -9.58 42.77
CA VAL A 533 -0.21 -9.33 43.81
C VAL A 533 0.08 -8.03 44.57
N GLN A 534 1.32 -7.78 45.00
CA GLN A 534 1.71 -6.54 45.65
C GLN A 534 1.44 -5.30 44.76
N ARG A 535 1.69 -5.40 43.45
CA ARG A 535 1.40 -4.31 42.49
C ARG A 535 -0.09 -4.11 42.25
N ILE A 536 -0.88 -5.18 42.26
CA ILE A 536 -2.35 -5.10 42.23
C ILE A 536 -2.85 -4.35 43.47
N ASP A 537 -2.31 -4.62 44.66
CA ASP A 537 -2.66 -3.92 45.90
C ASP A 537 -2.25 -2.44 45.86
N ALA A 538 -1.08 -2.13 45.29
CA ALA A 538 -0.65 -0.75 45.07
C ALA A 538 -1.59 0.00 44.12
N LEU A 539 -1.98 -0.65 43.01
CA LEU A 539 -2.91 -0.08 42.03
C LEU A 539 -4.35 0.01 42.57
N ARG A 540 -4.71 -0.82 43.55
CA ARG A 540 -5.94 -0.67 44.32
C ARG A 540 -5.93 0.61 45.13
N ALA A 541 -4.87 0.89 45.90
CA ALA A 541 -4.73 2.14 46.64
C ALA A 541 -4.83 3.35 45.69
N PHE A 542 -4.10 3.29 44.57
CA PHE A 542 -4.16 4.30 43.51
C PHE A 542 -5.59 4.46 42.93
N SER A 543 -6.33 3.38 42.69
CA SER A 543 -7.71 3.46 42.18
C SER A 543 -8.66 4.18 43.12
N LEU A 544 -8.50 4.00 44.44
CA LEU A 544 -9.31 4.67 45.45
C LEU A 544 -8.96 6.17 45.52
N PHE A 545 -7.67 6.50 45.42
CA PHE A 545 -7.19 7.87 45.31
C PHE A 545 -7.74 8.59 44.06
N VAL A 546 -7.75 7.92 42.90
CA VAL A 546 -8.35 8.47 41.68
C VAL A 546 -9.86 8.64 41.84
N ALA A 547 -10.56 7.65 42.39
CA ALA A 547 -12.00 7.71 42.59
C ALA A 547 -12.41 8.83 43.56
N SER A 548 -11.67 9.03 44.66
CA SER A 548 -11.94 10.13 45.58
C SER A 548 -11.71 11.49 44.90
N GLY A 549 -10.63 11.64 44.14
CA GLY A 549 -10.36 12.88 43.37
C GLY A 549 -11.43 13.20 42.32
N ILE A 550 -12.12 12.19 41.78
CA ILE A 550 -13.20 12.38 40.79
C ILE A 550 -14.55 12.67 41.46
N VAL A 551 -14.91 11.94 42.52
CA VAL A 551 -16.25 11.97 43.14
C VAL A 551 -16.36 13.06 44.22
N ASP A 552 -15.30 13.29 44.99
CA ASP A 552 -15.26 14.27 46.07
C ASP A 552 -13.89 14.99 46.13
N PRO A 553 -13.69 16.05 45.31
CA PRO A 553 -12.43 16.79 45.25
C PRO A 553 -12.01 17.42 46.59
N GLU A 554 -12.96 17.72 47.49
CA GLU A 554 -12.68 18.28 48.82
C GLU A 554 -12.21 17.19 49.81
N GLY A 555 -12.61 15.94 49.57
CA GLY A 555 -12.21 14.73 50.29
C GLY A 555 -11.03 13.97 49.68
N ALA A 556 -10.36 14.48 48.65
CA ALA A 556 -9.28 13.79 47.93
C ALA A 556 -8.14 13.27 48.83
N ASN A 557 -7.90 13.91 49.98
CA ASN A 557 -6.91 13.50 50.99
C ASN A 557 -7.34 12.32 51.87
N ALA A 558 -8.56 11.77 51.70
CA ALA A 558 -9.08 10.69 52.53
C ALA A 558 -8.40 9.33 52.27
N PHE A 559 -7.79 9.14 51.10
CA PHE A 559 -7.14 7.88 50.72
C PHE A 559 -5.68 8.10 50.37
N SER A 560 -4.80 7.28 50.97
CA SER A 560 -3.40 7.22 50.56
C SER A 560 -3.30 6.63 49.15
N PRO A 561 -2.58 7.28 48.21
CA PRO A 561 -2.30 6.70 46.89
C PRO A 561 -1.32 5.54 46.96
N TYR A 562 -0.63 5.37 48.09
CA TYR A 562 0.33 4.30 48.33
C TYR A 562 -0.28 3.17 49.17
N PRO A 563 0.06 1.90 48.88
CA PRO A 563 -0.29 0.77 49.73
C PRO A 563 0.39 0.87 51.10
N ALA A 564 -0.07 0.05 52.06
CA ALA A 564 0.53 0.03 53.40
C ALA A 564 2.00 -0.46 53.41
N ASN A 565 2.37 -1.30 52.44
CA ASN A 565 3.73 -1.76 52.21
C ASN A 565 4.08 -1.49 50.75
N ASP A 566 5.24 -0.90 50.50
CA ASP A 566 5.72 -0.69 49.13
C ASP A 566 5.94 -2.04 48.42
N PRO A 567 5.62 -2.15 47.13
CA PRO A 567 5.88 -3.35 46.36
C PRO A 567 7.37 -3.60 46.25
N ASP A 568 7.78 -4.86 46.41
CA ASP A 568 9.17 -5.24 46.25
C ASP A 568 9.64 -4.98 44.81
N PRO A 569 10.91 -4.61 44.58
CA PRO A 569 11.46 -4.52 43.24
C PRO A 569 11.32 -5.87 42.53
N LEU A 570 11.10 -5.83 41.21
CA LEU A 570 11.07 -7.06 40.42
C LEU A 570 12.37 -7.85 40.63
N ALA A 571 12.26 -9.17 40.81
CA ALA A 571 13.41 -10.04 41.03
C ALA A 571 14.44 -9.92 39.88
N GLU A 572 15.73 -10.06 40.20
CA GLU A 572 16.81 -9.97 39.21
C GLU A 572 16.56 -10.91 38.02
N GLU A 573 16.62 -10.33 36.83
CA GLU A 573 16.22 -10.95 35.57
C GLU A 573 17.10 -12.16 35.19
N GLU A 574 16.45 -13.29 34.89
CA GLU A 574 17.08 -14.42 34.18
C GLU A 574 17.65 -13.95 32.82
N GLU A 575 18.64 -14.67 32.27
CA GLU A 575 19.41 -14.27 31.08
C GLU A 575 18.55 -13.93 29.84
N GLN A 576 17.33 -14.48 29.74
CA GLN A 576 16.37 -14.15 28.67
C GLN A 576 15.56 -12.88 28.93
N MET A 577 15.21 -12.57 30.18
CA MET A 577 14.57 -11.30 30.52
C MET A 577 15.50 -10.12 30.17
N ARG A 578 16.82 -10.29 30.28
CA ARG A 578 17.79 -9.29 29.81
C ARG A 578 17.66 -8.97 28.31
N GLY A 579 17.34 -9.97 27.48
CA GLY A 579 17.09 -9.77 26.05
C GLY A 579 15.83 -8.93 25.78
N PHE A 580 14.79 -9.10 26.60
CA PHE A 580 13.59 -8.27 26.54
C PHE A 580 13.77 -6.91 27.18
N ALA A 581 14.59 -6.79 28.22
CA ALA A 581 15.00 -5.50 28.79
C ALA A 581 15.77 -4.66 27.77
N GLU A 582 16.71 -5.24 27.00
CA GLU A 582 17.37 -4.56 25.89
C GLU A 582 16.34 -4.08 24.83
N ALA A 583 15.35 -4.91 24.49
CA ALA A 583 14.30 -4.55 23.56
C ALA A 583 13.38 -3.45 24.09
N ARG A 584 13.03 -3.47 25.39
CA ARG A 584 12.27 -2.42 26.10
C ARG A 584 13.03 -1.10 26.09
N GLN A 585 14.31 -1.10 26.43
CA GLN A 585 15.18 0.08 26.38
C GLN A 585 15.30 0.65 24.96
N LEU A 586 15.44 -0.21 23.95
CA LEU A 586 15.41 0.21 22.55
C LEU A 586 14.07 0.86 22.20
N CYS A 587 12.97 0.23 22.61
CA CYS A 587 11.62 0.74 22.36
C CYS A 587 11.41 2.10 23.02
N ALA A 588 11.75 2.25 24.30
CA ALA A 588 11.64 3.50 25.05
C ALA A 588 12.47 4.62 24.42
N ARG A 589 13.70 4.33 23.98
CA ARG A 589 14.57 5.30 23.30
C ARG A 589 14.00 5.75 21.96
N ASN A 590 13.57 4.81 21.12
CA ASN A 590 12.96 5.13 19.83
C ASN A 590 11.68 5.94 20.00
N LEU A 591 10.88 5.58 21.01
CA LEU A 591 9.65 6.29 21.35
C LEU A 591 9.94 7.71 21.85
N ALA A 592 10.94 7.90 22.71
CA ALA A 592 11.35 9.22 23.18
C ALA A 592 11.83 10.12 22.01
N GLU A 593 12.55 9.57 21.05
CA GLU A 593 12.96 10.28 19.82
C GLU A 593 11.73 10.63 18.96
N ALA A 594 10.80 9.69 18.78
CA ALA A 594 9.58 9.89 18.01
C ALA A 594 8.61 10.90 18.66
N LEU A 595 8.57 10.96 19.99
CA LEU A 595 7.74 11.89 20.78
C LEU A 595 8.41 13.25 21.04
N GLY A 596 9.61 13.48 20.49
CA GLY A 596 10.31 14.75 20.61
C GLY A 596 9.47 15.94 20.14
N ALA A 597 9.74 17.11 20.73
CA ALA A 597 8.96 18.34 20.48
C ALA A 597 8.90 18.77 19.00
N ASP A 598 9.85 18.32 18.18
CA ASP A 598 9.91 18.60 16.74
C ASP A 598 8.93 17.74 15.92
N HIS A 599 8.45 16.63 16.48
CA HIS A 599 7.60 15.65 15.80
C HIS A 599 6.13 15.73 16.22
N TRP A 600 5.84 16.12 17.46
CA TRP A 600 4.47 16.23 17.98
C TRP A 600 4.18 17.62 18.53
N LEU A 601 3.12 18.24 18.02
CA LEU A 601 2.67 19.56 18.47
C LEU A 601 1.25 19.49 19.01
N ARG A 602 1.01 20.22 20.09
CA ARG A 602 -0.33 20.49 20.62
C ARG A 602 -0.67 21.96 20.39
N GLN A 603 -1.79 22.23 19.72
CA GLN A 603 -2.35 23.58 19.56
C GLN A 603 -3.79 23.56 20.10
N GLY A 604 -3.98 24.12 21.29
CA GLY A 604 -5.24 23.98 22.03
C GLY A 604 -5.52 22.51 22.36
N ASP A 605 -6.68 22.02 21.92
CA ASP A 605 -7.12 20.63 22.11
C ASP A 605 -6.78 19.71 20.91
N GLN A 606 -6.13 20.25 19.88
CA GLN A 606 -5.75 19.48 18.70
C GLN A 606 -4.28 19.05 18.75
N TYR A 607 -4.07 17.79 18.37
CA TYR A 607 -2.75 17.19 18.26
C TYR A 607 -2.35 17.10 16.79
N PHE A 608 -1.07 17.37 16.51
CA PHE A 608 -0.52 17.34 15.17
C PHE A 608 0.76 16.52 15.13
N LEU A 609 0.83 15.61 14.17
CA LEU A 609 2.07 14.94 13.79
C LEU A 609 2.78 15.80 12.72
N VAL A 610 4.01 16.20 13.02
CA VAL A 610 4.86 16.99 12.14
C VAL A 610 5.84 16.05 11.43
N ARG A 611 5.78 16.04 10.11
CA ARG A 611 6.76 15.36 9.26
C ARG A 611 7.39 16.38 8.31
N LYS A 612 8.49 15.98 7.65
CA LYS A 612 9.18 16.81 6.65
C LYS A 612 8.24 17.35 5.55
N ASN A 613 7.12 16.67 5.31
CA ASN A 613 6.14 16.95 4.25
C ASN A 613 4.94 17.80 4.72
N GLY A 614 4.94 18.31 5.97
CA GLY A 614 3.86 19.10 6.55
C GLY A 614 3.28 18.52 7.85
N ARG A 615 2.22 19.15 8.35
CA ARG A 615 1.51 18.77 9.59
C ARG A 615 0.23 17.99 9.28
N ARG A 616 -0.04 16.92 10.02
CA ARG A 616 -1.31 16.19 9.98
C ARG A 616 -2.00 16.27 11.33
N ALA A 617 -3.30 16.60 11.33
CA ALA A 617 -4.11 16.60 12.53
C ALA A 617 -4.43 15.16 12.94
N VAL A 618 -4.36 14.89 14.24
CA VAL A 618 -4.69 13.61 14.86
C VAL A 618 -6.02 13.76 15.59
N ARG A 619 -6.96 12.87 15.27
CA ARG A 619 -8.24 12.76 15.99
C ARG A 619 -8.04 11.82 17.16
N THR A 620 -8.42 12.26 18.36
CA THR A 620 -8.15 11.50 19.58
C THR A 620 -9.40 10.89 20.22
N ALA A 621 -10.59 11.26 19.74
CA ALA A 621 -11.89 10.81 20.24
C ALA A 621 -12.02 10.91 21.79
N VAL A 622 -11.40 11.92 22.40
CA VAL A 622 -11.53 12.21 23.83
C VAL A 622 -12.87 12.90 24.05
N GLY A 623 -13.65 12.39 25.00
CA GLY A 623 -14.94 12.93 25.40
C GLY A 623 -14.82 14.17 26.30
N SER A 624 -15.96 14.64 26.78
CA SER A 624 -16.03 15.67 27.81
C SER A 624 -15.45 15.18 29.14
N LEU A 625 -15.08 16.11 30.02
CA LEU A 625 -14.52 15.76 31.33
C LEU A 625 -15.45 14.82 32.12
N ASP A 626 -16.76 15.06 32.08
CA ASP A 626 -17.74 14.26 32.82
C ASP A 626 -17.92 12.86 32.23
N GLU A 627 -17.93 12.73 30.90
CA GLU A 627 -17.96 11.42 30.23
C GLU A 627 -16.73 10.58 30.56
N GLU A 628 -15.55 11.20 30.58
CA GLU A 628 -14.30 10.52 30.90
C GLU A 628 -14.21 10.15 32.39
N ARG A 629 -14.73 10.99 33.29
CA ARG A 629 -14.87 10.67 34.72
C ARG A 629 -15.77 9.44 34.93
N GLU A 630 -16.93 9.40 34.28
CA GLU A 630 -17.84 8.25 34.36
C GLU A 630 -17.20 6.98 33.79
N SER A 631 -16.45 7.10 32.70
CA SER A 631 -15.69 6.00 32.10
C SER A 631 -14.66 5.41 33.07
N VAL A 632 -13.87 6.27 33.74
CA VAL A 632 -12.88 5.85 34.73
C VAL A 632 -13.53 5.19 35.95
N VAL A 633 -14.62 5.77 36.48
CA VAL A 633 -15.34 5.18 37.61
C VAL A 633 -15.86 3.79 37.27
N ARG A 634 -16.45 3.58 36.09
CA ARG A 634 -16.89 2.26 35.63
C ARG A 634 -15.74 1.26 35.52
N ALA A 635 -14.58 1.69 35.03
CA ALA A 635 -13.39 0.84 34.94
C ALA A 635 -12.86 0.44 36.33
N ILE A 636 -12.85 1.39 37.29
CA ILE A 636 -12.49 1.14 38.69
C ILE A 636 -13.47 0.15 39.33
N GLU A 637 -14.78 0.32 39.15
CA GLU A 637 -15.80 -0.62 39.65
C GLU A 637 -15.58 -2.03 39.08
N GLY A 638 -15.25 -2.14 37.79
CA GLY A 638 -14.89 -3.39 37.14
C GLY A 638 -13.65 -4.04 37.75
N PHE A 639 -12.60 -3.26 38.02
CA PHE A 639 -11.39 -3.73 38.71
C PHE A 639 -11.69 -4.25 40.11
N HIS A 640 -12.44 -3.49 40.93
CA HIS A 640 -12.84 -3.92 42.28
C HIS A 640 -13.77 -5.13 42.26
N ALA A 641 -14.58 -5.32 41.20
CA ALA A 641 -15.36 -6.55 41.03
C ALA A 641 -14.46 -7.77 40.82
N GLN A 642 -13.38 -7.64 40.04
CA GLN A 642 -12.40 -8.72 39.88
C GLN A 642 -11.64 -8.99 41.19
N LEU A 643 -11.28 -7.96 41.96
CA LEU A 643 -10.66 -8.13 43.28
C LEU A 643 -11.55 -8.96 44.22
N ARG A 644 -12.85 -8.64 44.28
CA ARG A 644 -13.82 -9.41 45.09
C ARG A 644 -13.91 -10.87 44.65
N LEU A 645 -13.91 -11.13 43.34
CA LEU A 645 -13.91 -12.50 42.81
C LEU A 645 -12.61 -13.25 43.14
N ALA A 646 -11.47 -12.56 43.04
CA ALA A 646 -10.18 -13.15 43.39
C ALA A 646 -10.05 -13.45 44.87
N LEU A 647 -10.61 -12.62 45.76
CA LEU A 647 -10.63 -12.80 47.21
C LEU A 647 -11.65 -13.86 47.67
N TRP A 648 -12.66 -14.16 46.87
CA TRP A 648 -13.69 -15.15 47.22
C TRP A 648 -13.13 -16.57 47.26
N ASP A 649 -13.01 -17.14 48.47
CA ASP A 649 -12.60 -18.52 48.71
C ASP A 649 -13.85 -19.41 48.80
N GLY A 650 -14.50 -19.63 47.66
CA GLY A 650 -15.82 -20.27 47.56
C GLY A 650 -16.04 -21.54 48.41
N GLU A 651 -15.04 -22.37 48.68
CA GLU A 651 -15.18 -23.56 49.55
C GLU A 651 -14.85 -23.32 51.03
N GLU A 652 -13.91 -22.44 51.37
CA GLU A 652 -13.51 -22.18 52.75
C GLU A 652 -14.48 -21.22 53.43
N ASP A 653 -14.97 -20.21 52.72
CA ASP A 653 -16.02 -19.31 53.18
C ASP A 653 -17.34 -20.05 53.40
N LEU A 654 -17.72 -21.00 52.51
CA LEU A 654 -18.89 -21.84 52.72
C LEU A 654 -18.72 -22.80 53.91
N ARG A 655 -17.50 -23.29 54.16
CA ARG A 655 -17.19 -24.12 55.34
C ARG A 655 -17.18 -23.29 56.62
N ALA A 656 -16.71 -22.04 56.59
CA ALA A 656 -16.76 -21.10 57.70
C ALA A 656 -18.21 -20.71 58.03
N ILE A 657 -19.02 -20.35 57.02
CA ILE A 657 -20.45 -20.06 57.16
C ILE A 657 -21.24 -21.27 57.68
N ARG A 658 -20.87 -22.49 57.27
CA ARG A 658 -21.45 -23.73 57.82
C ARG A 658 -20.97 -24.04 59.25
N ARG A 659 -19.73 -23.69 59.61
CA ARG A 659 -19.19 -23.81 60.98
C ARG A 659 -19.79 -22.78 61.94
N GLU A 660 -20.13 -21.59 61.46
CA GLU A 660 -20.69 -20.50 62.26
C GLU A 660 -22.22 -20.55 62.42
N GLY A 661 -22.89 -21.59 61.89
CA GLY A 661 -24.22 -22.03 62.35
C GLY A 661 -25.30 -20.95 62.47
N LYS A 662 -26.08 -20.75 61.41
CA LYS A 662 -27.44 -20.16 61.42
C LYS A 662 -27.71 -19.10 62.53
N LYS A 663 -27.02 -17.96 62.47
CA LYS A 663 -27.66 -16.68 62.79
C LYS A 663 -27.35 -15.72 61.67
N GLY A 664 -28.34 -15.51 60.80
CA GLY A 664 -28.31 -14.45 59.82
C GLY A 664 -28.16 -13.11 60.52
N ARG A 665 -26.94 -12.57 60.46
CA ARG A 665 -26.56 -11.16 60.37
C ARG A 665 -25.08 -11.13 60.06
N TRP A 666 -24.72 -10.38 59.03
CA TRP A 666 -23.33 -10.05 58.68
C TRP A 666 -22.57 -9.60 59.94
N PRO A 667 -21.32 -10.04 60.16
CA PRO A 667 -20.53 -9.57 61.28
C PRO A 667 -20.16 -8.11 61.06
N THR A 668 -20.93 -7.20 61.63
CA THR A 668 -20.52 -5.82 61.91
C THR A 668 -19.72 -5.83 63.20
N ARG A 669 -18.45 -5.42 63.14
CA ARG A 669 -17.72 -4.96 64.32
C ARG A 669 -17.60 -3.44 64.17
N ASP A 670 -18.32 -2.72 65.03
CA ASP A 670 -18.29 -1.25 65.17
C ASP A 670 -18.60 -0.42 63.92
N GLY A 671 -19.49 -0.90 63.04
CA GLY A 671 -20.13 -0.05 62.02
C GLY A 671 -19.27 0.35 60.82
N GLU A 672 -18.01 -0.08 60.75
CA GLU A 672 -17.16 0.09 59.58
C GLU A 672 -17.08 -1.21 58.76
N VAL A 673 -17.38 -1.08 57.46
CA VAL A 673 -17.20 -2.15 56.48
C VAL A 673 -15.69 -2.35 56.32
N LEU A 674 -15.19 -3.50 56.77
CA LEU A 674 -13.83 -3.96 56.48
C LEU A 674 -13.72 -4.21 54.97
N VAL A 675 -13.32 -3.16 54.26
CA VAL A 675 -12.67 -3.23 52.96
C VAL A 675 -11.22 -3.67 53.25
N ILE A 676 -10.87 -4.93 52.99
CA ILE A 676 -9.47 -5.26 52.71
C ILE A 676 -9.29 -5.27 51.23
#